data_AF-Q8TTE9-F1
#
_entry.id   AF-Q8TTE9-F1
#
_cell.length_a   1.000
_cell.length_b   1.000
_cell.length_c   1.000
_cell.angle_alpha   90.00
_cell.angle_beta   90.00
_cell.angle_gamma   90.00
#
_symmetry.space_group_name_H-M   'P 1'
#
loop_
_entity.id
_entity.type
_entity.pdbx_description
1 polymer ?
#
loop_
_entity_poly.entity_id
_entity_poly.type
_entity_poly.pdbx_seq_one_letter_code
_entity_poly.pdbx_strand_id
1 'polypeptide(L)'
;MWIDERNGSCDFYMYNLSTSKEIKITTNGSSKANSAIYGNRVVWIDYRTGNSDIYMYDISTCKETQITNNVSEKANPTIPTIYGNRIVWQEFGTYGNSNIYMYDLFNNTETQITKYYSNAWEPSIFEDRIVWREYRSGKHEIYLYNISTSNETIITSNASEKANPTIYGDRIVWEDMRNGFENWDIYMYNLSTFTETQMTTDESNQYSPIIYDDIIVWEDWRNGCRDIYRYNLSAFTVAQVTTDGSDHYNPAIYGDWLAWSDNRNGVSKFDIYACNLIDAEVIKTINSQVTLVETQITTNPSSQEVPAIYGDIIVWQDWRNGYSNSDIYMYNVSSDKETQITTNESKQCKPVIYKDIIVWEDWRNGYSNPDIYMYNLSTHTETQITNNDSYQSDPAIYGDIIVWMDYRNFNPRGLVSEIYVYNLSTCKETQITSDELEQSFPVIYGDIITWQEFGAYGDSNVYMYDLSTYRKTKITTDGLNHFSPAIWEDRVVWQGSRNNYWRILMYNISTSKKTLITTNKSTQEFPSIYGNTIVWTDDRNGNGLPGNSDIYIYNLSIDMETQVTTDKSDQKNPAIYGNKIVWEDWRNGNPDIYLCIVSVEKAELKPPVADFNINVTSGYSPLSVQFTDLSKNAVSRVWDFNNDGVTDSIDANVVYVYTAPGTYTVNLTVSNEKSAVSKTRTIDVLKKSSSGGSSGGGGGSPEPAKNVETKELSQAYITNGKAIKFDFAKNATCVMYVSFDSKKTAGKTTTIVEQLKNKSALVSELPEGEVYRSFNVWVGNNGFATEKNIENSVIGFRVEKAWIQDEKIDQISILLNRYNDKKWEQLPANLSGEDDTYLYFTSEVPGFSSFAITGMAKGLSEENETESGSKQETRLADEGLKCLESETGQTSEEGEGAQAPGFGIASGVFCLFCMFLHKVGRR
;
A
#
# COMPACT_ATOMS: atom_id res chain seq x y z
N MET A 1 -19.03 2.58 12.38
CA MET A 1 -19.95 3.41 13.18
C MET A 1 -21.04 2.50 13.72
N TRP A 2 -21.67 2.84 14.84
CA TRP A 2 -22.78 2.04 15.39
C TRP A 2 -23.73 2.89 16.22
N ILE A 3 -24.87 2.29 16.56
CA ILE A 3 -25.88 2.85 17.46
C ILE A 3 -25.70 2.21 18.82
N ASP A 4 -25.75 3.01 19.88
CA ASP A 4 -25.61 2.52 21.25
C ASP A 4 -26.58 3.26 22.18
N GLU A 5 -27.16 2.52 23.13
CA GLU A 5 -28.13 3.02 24.11
C GLU A 5 -27.53 3.22 25.52
N ARG A 6 -26.21 3.16 25.68
CA ARG A 6 -25.50 3.28 26.97
C ARG A 6 -25.85 4.54 27.79
N ASN A 7 -26.44 5.56 27.15
CA ASN A 7 -26.86 6.82 27.78
C ASN A 7 -28.39 6.97 27.94
N GLY A 8 -29.18 5.91 27.73
CA GLY A 8 -30.65 5.94 27.86
C GLY A 8 -31.40 6.46 26.62
N SER A 9 -30.69 6.83 25.56
CA SER A 9 -31.20 7.11 24.22
C SER A 9 -30.27 6.50 23.18
N CYS A 10 -30.80 6.02 22.04
CA CYS A 10 -29.98 5.49 20.96
C CYS A 10 -29.17 6.63 20.33
N ASP A 11 -27.86 6.60 20.46
CA ASP A 11 -26.94 7.61 19.94
C ASP A 11 -25.94 6.99 18.96
N PHE A 12 -25.46 7.78 17.99
CA PHE A 12 -24.43 7.32 17.04
C PHE A 12 -23.03 7.55 17.58
N TYR A 13 -22.24 6.50 17.49
CA TYR A 13 -20.83 6.48 17.82
C TYR A 13 -20.00 6.13 16.60
N MET A 14 -18.83 6.75 16.52
CA MET A 14 -17.82 6.47 15.53
C MET A 14 -16.52 6.14 16.24
N TYR A 15 -15.89 5.04 15.84
CA TYR A 15 -14.55 4.69 16.29
C TYR A 15 -13.57 5.06 15.19
N ASN A 16 -12.63 5.92 15.50
CA ASN A 16 -11.57 6.29 14.56
C ASN A 16 -10.41 5.30 14.72
N LEU A 17 -10.27 4.41 13.73
CA LEU A 17 -9.24 3.37 13.69
C LEU A 17 -7.81 3.93 13.80
N SER A 18 -7.53 5.11 13.23
CA SER A 18 -6.18 5.71 13.26
C SER A 18 -5.78 6.31 14.60
N THR A 19 -6.75 6.71 15.42
CA THR A 19 -6.49 7.35 16.74
C THR A 19 -6.94 6.48 17.90
N SER A 20 -7.56 5.34 17.62
CA SER A 20 -8.19 4.44 18.60
C SER A 20 -9.18 5.15 19.54
N LYS A 21 -9.83 6.22 19.05
CA LYS A 21 -10.77 7.03 19.84
C LYS A 21 -12.21 6.82 19.36
N GLU A 22 -13.08 6.60 20.33
CA GLU A 22 -14.52 6.68 20.16
C GLU A 22 -14.97 8.15 20.20
N ILE A 23 -15.86 8.52 19.29
CA ILE A 23 -16.43 9.85 19.14
C ILE A 23 -17.96 9.69 19.07
N LYS A 24 -18.68 10.38 19.96
CA LYS A 24 -20.13 10.50 19.89
C LYS A 24 -20.50 11.54 18.81
N ILE A 25 -21.27 11.15 17.80
CA ILE A 25 -21.69 12.04 16.71
C ILE A 25 -22.96 12.82 17.08
N THR A 26 -23.92 12.17 17.72
CA THR A 26 -25.21 12.79 18.08
C THR A 26 -25.19 13.36 19.50
N THR A 27 -25.74 14.56 19.69
CA THR A 27 -25.73 15.26 20.98
C THR A 27 -27.12 15.43 21.60
N ASN A 28 -28.19 15.07 20.89
CA ASN A 28 -29.57 15.20 21.32
C ASN A 28 -30.16 13.86 21.79
N GLY A 29 -30.87 13.85 22.91
CA GLY A 29 -31.43 12.63 23.54
C GLY A 29 -32.65 11.99 22.85
N SER A 30 -32.88 12.23 21.55
CA SER A 30 -33.90 11.51 20.78
C SER A 30 -33.37 10.16 20.30
N SER A 31 -34.24 9.18 20.08
CA SER A 31 -33.85 7.92 19.44
C SER A 31 -33.38 8.14 17.99
N LYS A 32 -32.48 7.28 17.53
CA LYS A 32 -31.88 7.30 16.20
C LYS A 32 -31.96 5.90 15.57
N ALA A 33 -32.06 5.84 14.26
CA ALA A 33 -32.07 4.57 13.52
C ALA A 33 -31.41 4.72 12.14
N ASN A 34 -31.03 3.58 11.54
CA ASN A 34 -30.54 3.39 10.17
C ASN A 34 -29.58 4.48 9.67
N SER A 35 -28.28 4.19 9.66
CA SER A 35 -27.27 5.12 9.14
C SER A 35 -26.64 4.67 7.84
N ALA A 36 -26.19 5.64 7.06
CA ALA A 36 -25.23 5.43 5.98
C ALA A 36 -24.11 6.49 6.02
N ILE A 37 -22.97 6.18 5.41
CA ILE A 37 -21.81 7.08 5.36
C ILE A 37 -21.19 7.09 3.97
N TYR A 38 -20.81 8.28 3.50
CA TYR A 38 -19.96 8.44 2.32
C TYR A 38 -19.02 9.63 2.48
N GLY A 39 -17.72 9.36 2.41
CA GLY A 39 -16.69 10.36 2.72
C GLY A 39 -16.87 10.92 4.13
N ASN A 40 -16.94 12.25 4.25
CA ASN A 40 -17.11 12.94 5.55
C ASN A 40 -18.57 13.13 5.97
N ARG A 41 -19.54 12.49 5.28
CA ARG A 41 -20.97 12.71 5.53
C ARG A 41 -21.63 11.46 6.07
N VAL A 42 -22.26 11.60 7.22
CA VAL A 42 -23.07 10.58 7.87
C VAL A 42 -24.52 11.00 7.78
N VAL A 43 -25.40 10.10 7.34
CA VAL A 43 -26.85 10.32 7.30
C VAL A 43 -27.55 9.31 8.19
N TRP A 44 -28.64 9.72 8.84
CA TRP A 44 -29.41 8.83 9.71
C TRP A 44 -30.86 9.30 9.88
N ILE A 45 -31.68 8.44 10.48
CA ILE A 45 -33.05 8.75 10.91
C ILE A 45 -33.04 9.26 12.35
N ASP A 46 -33.68 10.40 12.57
CA ASP A 46 -33.87 11.00 13.89
C ASP A 46 -35.35 11.24 14.19
N TYR A 47 -35.76 10.97 15.43
CA TYR A 47 -37.13 11.17 15.91
C TYR A 47 -37.32 12.46 16.73
N ARG A 48 -36.36 13.40 16.70
CA ARG A 48 -36.38 14.63 17.53
C ARG A 48 -37.58 15.56 17.28
N THR A 49 -38.21 15.46 16.12
CA THR A 49 -39.37 16.29 15.72
C THR A 49 -40.71 15.62 16.06
N GLY A 50 -40.69 14.38 16.58
CA GLY A 50 -41.87 13.54 16.79
C GLY A 50 -42.24 12.66 15.58
N ASN A 51 -41.67 12.94 14.40
CA ASN A 51 -41.74 12.10 13.20
C ASN A 51 -40.34 11.57 12.85
N SER A 52 -40.24 10.61 11.93
CA SER A 52 -38.94 10.23 11.39
C SER A 52 -38.47 11.29 10.39
N ASP A 53 -37.26 11.81 10.57
CA ASP A 53 -36.64 12.77 9.66
C ASP A 53 -35.20 12.35 9.39
N ILE A 54 -34.71 12.61 8.17
CA ILE A 54 -33.32 12.35 7.80
C ILE A 54 -32.47 13.55 8.17
N TYR A 55 -31.42 13.29 8.93
CA TYR A 55 -30.39 14.25 9.27
C TYR A 55 -29.06 13.83 8.66
N MET A 56 -28.21 14.82 8.40
CA MET A 56 -26.85 14.66 7.92
C MET A 56 -25.88 15.38 8.85
N TYR A 57 -24.76 14.76 9.15
CA TYR A 57 -23.62 15.36 9.84
C TYR A 57 -22.42 15.37 8.90
N ASP A 58 -21.81 16.53 8.75
CA ASP A 58 -20.53 16.68 8.07
C ASP A 58 -19.41 16.68 9.11
N ILE A 59 -18.61 15.61 9.11
CA ILE A 59 -17.52 15.36 10.05
C ILE A 59 -16.44 16.44 9.94
N SER A 60 -16.19 16.98 8.74
CA SER A 60 -15.12 17.95 8.51
C SER A 60 -15.45 19.35 9.01
N THR A 61 -16.73 19.70 9.02
CA THR A 61 -17.22 21.02 9.45
C THR A 61 -17.91 20.98 10.81
N CYS A 62 -18.07 19.80 11.40
CA CYS A 62 -18.86 19.54 12.60
C CYS A 62 -20.31 20.05 12.48
N LYS A 63 -20.86 20.12 11.26
CA LYS A 63 -22.16 20.73 11.00
C LYS A 63 -23.23 19.68 10.79
N GLU A 64 -24.29 19.77 11.58
CA GLU A 64 -25.53 19.00 11.38
C GLU A 64 -26.51 19.77 10.47
N THR A 65 -27.17 19.06 9.57
CA THR A 65 -28.17 19.60 8.64
C THR A 65 -29.36 18.64 8.57
N GLN A 66 -30.57 19.16 8.75
CA GLN A 66 -31.81 18.42 8.50
C GLN A 66 -32.05 18.35 6.99
N ILE A 67 -32.27 17.15 6.46
CA ILE A 67 -32.47 16.90 5.02
C ILE A 67 -33.96 16.91 4.70
N THR A 68 -34.76 16.13 5.42
CA THR A 68 -36.22 16.14 5.27
C THR A 68 -36.84 17.07 6.30
N ASN A 69 -37.77 17.91 5.86
CA ASN A 69 -38.54 18.78 6.76
C ASN A 69 -40.02 18.44 6.61
N ASN A 70 -40.42 17.34 7.25
CA ASN A 70 -41.77 16.82 7.12
C ASN A 70 -42.76 17.67 7.93
N VAL A 71 -43.36 18.67 7.26
CA VAL A 71 -44.44 19.51 7.81
C VAL A 71 -45.76 18.72 7.96
N SER A 72 -45.85 17.51 7.39
CA SER A 72 -47.00 16.62 7.52
C SER A 72 -46.68 15.49 8.50
N GLU A 73 -47.55 15.25 9.47
CA GLU A 73 -47.46 14.18 10.50
C GLU A 73 -47.48 12.73 9.94
N LYS A 74 -47.26 12.54 8.63
CA LYS A 74 -47.50 11.27 7.94
C LYS A 74 -46.42 10.82 6.96
N ALA A 75 -45.40 11.64 6.69
CA ALA A 75 -44.25 11.24 5.88
C ALA A 75 -43.20 10.62 6.80
N ASN A 76 -42.91 9.33 6.59
CA ASN A 76 -41.97 8.57 7.43
C ASN A 76 -40.80 8.05 6.57
N PRO A 77 -39.76 8.88 6.33
CA PRO A 77 -38.54 8.47 5.67
C PRO A 77 -37.80 7.41 6.52
N THR A 78 -37.30 6.37 5.85
CA THR A 78 -36.54 5.28 6.44
C THR A 78 -35.45 4.78 5.48
N ILE A 79 -34.48 4.01 5.99
CA ILE A 79 -33.37 3.40 5.22
C ILE A 79 -32.67 4.43 4.31
N PRO A 80 -32.03 5.47 4.89
CA PRO A 80 -31.25 6.41 4.09
C PRO A 80 -29.96 5.74 3.59
N THR A 81 -29.62 5.99 2.33
CA THR A 81 -28.34 5.64 1.70
C THR A 81 -27.73 6.88 1.05
N ILE A 82 -26.41 6.92 0.88
CA ILE A 82 -25.70 8.10 0.37
C ILE A 82 -24.55 7.70 -0.56
N TYR A 83 -24.44 8.37 -1.70
CA TYR A 83 -23.28 8.31 -2.57
C TYR A 83 -23.02 9.68 -3.20
N GLY A 84 -21.79 10.16 -3.12
CA GLY A 84 -21.46 11.49 -3.63
C GLY A 84 -22.31 12.56 -2.96
N ASN A 85 -23.00 13.37 -3.76
CA ASN A 85 -23.88 14.45 -3.29
C ASN A 85 -25.36 14.05 -3.19
N ARG A 86 -25.69 12.76 -3.28
CA ARG A 86 -27.07 12.28 -3.39
C ARG A 86 -27.41 11.41 -2.18
N ILE A 87 -28.52 11.73 -1.53
CA ILE A 87 -29.11 10.95 -0.44
C ILE A 87 -30.39 10.33 -0.98
N VAL A 88 -30.57 9.02 -0.82
CA VAL A 88 -31.76 8.29 -1.27
C VAL A 88 -32.40 7.61 -0.08
N TRP A 89 -33.73 7.58 -0.01
CA TRP A 89 -34.46 6.90 1.05
C TRP A 89 -35.78 6.34 0.56
N GLN A 90 -36.35 5.43 1.35
CA GLN A 90 -37.74 5.01 1.19
C GLN A 90 -38.63 5.81 2.14
N GLU A 91 -39.83 6.19 1.72
CA GLU A 91 -40.78 6.95 2.52
C GLU A 91 -42.19 6.36 2.42
N PHE A 92 -42.80 6.14 3.60
CA PHE A 92 -44.19 5.68 3.69
C PHE A 92 -45.16 6.86 3.59
N GLY A 93 -46.07 6.77 2.63
CA GLY A 93 -47.16 7.73 2.43
C GLY A 93 -48.41 7.43 3.28
N THR A 94 -49.41 8.30 3.14
CA THR A 94 -50.65 8.31 3.96
C THR A 94 -51.50 7.04 3.86
N TYR A 95 -51.33 6.24 2.80
CA TYR A 95 -52.10 5.02 2.55
C TYR A 95 -51.27 3.74 2.76
N GLY A 96 -50.10 3.86 3.41
CA GLY A 96 -49.19 2.73 3.66
C GLY A 96 -48.33 2.33 2.46
N ASN A 97 -48.41 3.07 1.35
CA ASN A 97 -47.57 2.86 0.18
C ASN A 97 -46.16 3.43 0.39
N SER A 98 -45.13 2.71 -0.02
CA SER A 98 -43.72 3.13 0.11
C SER A 98 -43.17 3.60 -1.24
N ASN A 99 -42.51 4.76 -1.26
CA ASN A 99 -41.89 5.34 -2.45
C ASN A 99 -40.41 5.63 -2.21
N ILE A 100 -39.61 5.68 -3.29
CA ILE A 100 -38.21 6.06 -3.23
C ILE A 100 -38.07 7.54 -3.57
N TYR A 101 -37.33 8.27 -2.74
CA TYR A 101 -37.01 9.69 -2.91
C TYR A 101 -35.50 9.89 -2.92
N MET A 102 -35.07 10.98 -3.56
CA MET A 102 -33.68 11.41 -3.64
C MET A 102 -33.57 12.90 -3.32
N TYR A 103 -32.56 13.28 -2.54
CA TYR A 103 -32.16 14.66 -2.32
C TYR A 103 -30.76 14.89 -2.89
N ASP A 104 -30.63 15.89 -3.75
CA ASP A 104 -29.35 16.32 -4.32
C ASP A 104 -28.81 17.54 -3.55
N LEU A 105 -27.71 17.32 -2.84
CA LEU A 105 -27.04 18.32 -1.99
C LEU A 105 -26.41 19.46 -2.81
N PHE A 106 -26.12 19.26 -4.10
CA PHE A 106 -25.48 20.29 -4.92
C PHE A 106 -26.46 21.40 -5.30
N ASN A 107 -27.68 21.02 -5.67
CA ASN A 107 -28.72 21.95 -6.12
C ASN A 107 -29.85 22.15 -5.08
N ASN A 108 -29.81 21.43 -3.95
CA ASN A 108 -30.84 21.43 -2.89
C ASN A 108 -32.23 21.05 -3.42
N THR A 109 -32.29 20.00 -4.24
CA THR A 109 -33.54 19.53 -4.86
C THR A 109 -33.91 18.15 -4.37
N GLU A 110 -35.14 18.02 -3.89
CA GLU A 110 -35.80 16.73 -3.62
C GLU A 110 -36.54 16.24 -4.85
N THR A 111 -36.46 14.95 -5.15
CA THR A 111 -37.10 14.30 -6.30
C THR A 111 -37.65 12.94 -5.90
N GLN A 112 -38.94 12.70 -6.14
CA GLN A 112 -39.53 11.37 -6.06
C GLN A 112 -39.11 10.54 -7.27
N ILE A 113 -38.48 9.38 -7.03
CA ILE A 113 -37.96 8.48 -8.06
C ILE A 113 -39.08 7.56 -8.57
N THR A 114 -39.80 6.89 -7.67
CA THR A 114 -40.89 5.97 -8.04
C THR A 114 -42.16 6.73 -8.35
N LYS A 115 -42.71 6.53 -9.55
CA LYS A 115 -43.90 7.27 -10.04
C LYS A 115 -45.20 6.47 -9.96
N TYR A 116 -45.12 5.16 -9.79
CA TYR A 116 -46.26 4.26 -9.81
C TYR A 116 -46.82 4.07 -8.40
N TYR A 117 -48.13 3.82 -8.30
CA TYR A 117 -48.80 3.49 -7.03
C TYR A 117 -48.51 2.03 -6.66
N SER A 118 -47.30 1.81 -6.16
CA SER A 118 -46.78 0.51 -5.72
C SER A 118 -45.95 0.70 -4.44
N ASN A 119 -45.42 -0.41 -3.94
CA ASN A 119 -44.60 -0.39 -2.74
C ASN A 119 -43.14 -0.69 -3.10
N ALA A 120 -42.29 0.32 -2.97
CA ALA A 120 -40.86 0.26 -3.22
C ALA A 120 -40.07 0.32 -1.91
N TRP A 121 -39.06 -0.53 -1.77
CA TRP A 121 -38.29 -0.68 -0.54
C TRP A 121 -36.80 -0.89 -0.80
N GLU A 122 -36.01 -0.66 0.26
CA GLU A 122 -34.59 -1.02 0.34
C GLU A 122 -33.76 -0.40 -0.80
N PRO A 123 -33.71 0.94 -0.90
CA PRO A 123 -32.94 1.58 -1.95
C PRO A 123 -31.43 1.48 -1.69
N SER A 124 -30.66 1.29 -2.76
CA SER A 124 -29.20 1.42 -2.77
C SER A 124 -28.75 2.29 -3.93
N ILE A 125 -27.69 3.07 -3.75
CA ILE A 125 -27.19 4.04 -4.74
C ILE A 125 -25.69 3.89 -4.95
N PHE A 126 -25.29 3.89 -6.23
CA PHE A 126 -23.89 4.00 -6.64
C PHE A 126 -23.79 4.84 -7.91
N GLU A 127 -22.98 5.90 -7.86
CA GLU A 127 -22.81 6.87 -8.94
C GLU A 127 -24.14 7.45 -9.46
N ASP A 128 -24.54 7.03 -10.66
CA ASP A 128 -25.73 7.51 -11.37
C ASP A 128 -26.92 6.55 -11.32
N ARG A 129 -26.84 5.52 -10.48
CA ARG A 129 -27.76 4.40 -10.47
C ARG A 129 -28.36 4.18 -9.09
N ILE A 130 -29.68 4.01 -9.05
CA ILE A 130 -30.45 3.65 -7.85
C ILE A 130 -31.08 2.28 -8.12
N VAL A 131 -30.94 1.36 -7.18
CA VAL A 131 -31.64 0.07 -7.18
C VAL A 131 -32.58 -0.04 -5.99
N TRP A 132 -33.69 -0.74 -6.16
CA TRP A 132 -34.65 -1.01 -5.07
C TRP A 132 -35.49 -2.25 -5.41
N ARG A 133 -36.15 -2.82 -4.39
CA ARG A 133 -37.16 -3.87 -4.61
C ARG A 133 -38.55 -3.24 -4.70
N GLU A 134 -39.40 -3.73 -5.59
CA GLU A 134 -40.75 -3.19 -5.73
C GLU A 134 -41.81 -4.24 -6.04
N TYR A 135 -42.98 -4.08 -5.43
CA TYR A 135 -44.16 -4.93 -5.66
C TYR A 135 -45.14 -4.26 -6.63
N ARG A 136 -45.05 -4.59 -7.93
CA ARG A 136 -45.96 -4.08 -8.98
C ARG A 136 -46.89 -5.12 -9.60
N SER A 137 -46.44 -6.37 -9.73
CA SER A 137 -47.08 -7.41 -10.55
C SER A 137 -47.49 -8.67 -9.77
N GLY A 138 -47.64 -8.55 -8.45
CA GLY A 138 -47.97 -9.69 -7.58
C GLY A 138 -46.76 -10.35 -6.91
N LYS A 139 -45.53 -9.91 -7.22
CA LYS A 139 -44.25 -10.35 -6.65
C LYS A 139 -43.27 -9.18 -6.56
N HIS A 140 -42.21 -9.34 -5.76
CA HIS A 140 -41.10 -8.38 -5.67
C HIS A 140 -40.11 -8.57 -6.82
N GLU A 141 -39.81 -7.50 -7.53
CA GLU A 141 -38.76 -7.44 -8.56
C GLU A 141 -37.72 -6.38 -8.20
N ILE A 142 -36.50 -6.55 -8.68
CA ILE A 142 -35.42 -5.57 -8.53
C ILE A 142 -35.47 -4.59 -9.71
N TYR A 143 -35.57 -3.31 -9.40
CA TYR A 143 -35.58 -2.21 -10.37
C TYR A 143 -34.27 -1.44 -10.31
N LEU A 144 -33.86 -0.92 -11.47
CA LEU A 144 -32.72 -0.02 -11.65
C LEU A 144 -33.22 1.27 -12.29
N TYR A 145 -32.86 2.41 -11.70
CA TYR A 145 -33.09 3.74 -12.24
C TYR A 145 -31.78 4.43 -12.54
N ASN A 146 -31.64 4.93 -13.77
CA ASN A 146 -30.52 5.77 -14.18
C ASN A 146 -30.92 7.24 -14.05
N ILE A 147 -30.24 7.97 -13.15
CA ILE A 147 -30.62 9.33 -12.77
C ILE A 147 -30.47 10.29 -13.96
N SER A 148 -29.35 10.24 -14.68
CA SER A 148 -29.08 11.12 -15.82
C SER A 148 -30.05 10.96 -16.99
N THR A 149 -30.52 9.74 -17.24
CA THR A 149 -31.41 9.43 -18.36
C THR A 149 -32.88 9.36 -17.97
N SER A 150 -33.18 9.36 -16.66
CA SER A 150 -34.50 9.10 -16.12
C SER A 150 -35.11 7.78 -16.61
N ASN A 151 -34.26 6.80 -16.92
CA ASN A 151 -34.66 5.50 -17.44
C ASN A 151 -34.77 4.47 -16.31
N GLU A 152 -35.88 3.74 -16.28
CA GLU A 152 -36.17 2.67 -15.33
C GLU A 152 -36.16 1.32 -16.05
N THR A 153 -35.43 0.35 -15.50
CA THR A 153 -35.28 -1.00 -16.04
C THR A 153 -35.55 -2.02 -14.94
N ILE A 154 -36.26 -3.10 -15.29
CA ILE A 154 -36.42 -4.26 -14.40
C ILE A 154 -35.20 -5.17 -14.60
N ILE A 155 -34.50 -5.52 -13.51
CA ILE A 155 -33.31 -6.38 -13.54
C ILE A 155 -33.69 -7.85 -13.54
N THR A 156 -34.72 -8.20 -12.76
CA THR A 156 -35.13 -9.58 -12.56
C THR A 156 -36.39 -9.94 -13.35
N SER A 157 -36.52 -11.21 -13.75
CA SER A 157 -37.63 -11.68 -14.59
C SER A 157 -38.29 -12.99 -14.11
N ASN A 158 -37.76 -13.57 -13.02
CA ASN A 158 -38.21 -14.84 -12.47
C ASN A 158 -39.26 -14.64 -11.37
N ALA A 159 -40.16 -15.63 -11.24
CA ALA A 159 -41.32 -15.52 -10.38
C ALA A 159 -41.02 -15.95 -8.91
N SER A 160 -40.02 -15.35 -8.26
CA SER A 160 -39.63 -15.59 -6.87
C SER A 160 -39.71 -14.32 -6.00
N GLU A 161 -39.69 -14.49 -4.68
CA GLU A 161 -39.53 -13.40 -3.72
C GLU A 161 -38.07 -12.92 -3.67
N LYS A 162 -37.88 -11.61 -3.53
CA LYS A 162 -36.57 -10.94 -3.61
C LYS A 162 -36.44 -9.86 -2.55
N ALA A 163 -35.23 -9.69 -2.00
CA ALA A 163 -34.97 -8.72 -0.96
C ALA A 163 -33.55 -8.16 -1.00
N ASN A 164 -33.35 -7.03 -0.31
CA ASN A 164 -32.08 -6.39 0.01
C ASN A 164 -31.13 -6.19 -1.20
N PRO A 165 -31.56 -5.49 -2.26
CA PRO A 165 -30.68 -5.21 -3.38
C PRO A 165 -29.60 -4.19 -3.00
N THR A 166 -28.35 -4.49 -3.34
CA THR A 166 -27.22 -3.55 -3.21
C THR A 166 -26.45 -3.42 -4.52
N ILE A 167 -25.84 -2.26 -4.78
CA ILE A 167 -25.14 -1.95 -6.03
C ILE A 167 -23.74 -1.37 -5.77
N TYR A 168 -22.75 -1.87 -6.51
CA TYR A 168 -21.41 -1.29 -6.59
C TYR A 168 -20.81 -1.55 -7.98
N GLY A 169 -20.16 -0.56 -8.57
CA GLY A 169 -19.61 -0.70 -9.91
C GLY A 169 -20.71 -1.05 -10.92
N ASP A 170 -20.52 -2.08 -11.72
CA ASP A 170 -21.50 -2.62 -12.66
C ASP A 170 -22.29 -3.82 -12.11
N ARG A 171 -22.28 -4.06 -10.81
CA ARG A 171 -22.84 -5.26 -10.18
C ARG A 171 -23.96 -4.93 -9.22
N ILE A 172 -25.05 -5.69 -9.30
CA ILE A 172 -26.19 -5.64 -8.38
C ILE A 172 -26.29 -7.01 -7.71
N VAL A 173 -26.35 -7.05 -6.39
CA VAL A 173 -26.59 -8.30 -5.63
C VAL A 173 -27.88 -8.22 -4.84
N TRP A 174 -28.58 -9.34 -4.68
CA TRP A 174 -29.84 -9.43 -3.92
C TRP A 174 -30.06 -10.84 -3.37
N GLU A 175 -30.99 -10.95 -2.44
CA GLU A 175 -31.48 -12.23 -1.91
C GLU A 175 -32.65 -12.73 -2.76
N ASP A 176 -32.68 -14.01 -3.11
CA ASP A 176 -33.70 -14.59 -3.97
C ASP A 176 -34.16 -15.97 -3.47
N MET A 177 -35.47 -16.11 -3.28
CA MET A 177 -36.08 -17.35 -2.78
C MET A 177 -36.54 -18.30 -3.91
N ARG A 178 -35.86 -18.28 -5.07
CA ARG A 178 -36.25 -19.10 -6.24
C ARG A 178 -35.97 -20.60 -6.09
N ASN A 179 -35.09 -20.98 -5.17
CA ASN A 179 -34.61 -22.36 -5.03
C ASN A 179 -35.36 -23.20 -3.98
N GLY A 180 -36.33 -22.63 -3.26
CA GLY A 180 -37.14 -23.39 -2.31
C GLY A 180 -37.88 -22.48 -1.33
N PHE A 181 -38.89 -23.02 -0.65
CA PHE A 181 -39.53 -22.28 0.45
C PHE A 181 -38.54 -22.18 1.62
N GLU A 182 -38.25 -20.97 2.10
CA GLU A 182 -37.24 -20.71 3.13
C GLU A 182 -35.82 -21.12 2.73
N ASN A 183 -35.49 -20.97 1.44
CA ASN A 183 -34.13 -21.03 0.92
C ASN A 183 -33.82 -19.72 0.16
N TRP A 184 -33.26 -18.75 0.88
CA TRP A 184 -32.78 -17.48 0.37
C TRP A 184 -31.34 -17.61 -0.08
N ASP A 185 -31.09 -17.48 -1.38
CA ASP A 185 -29.76 -17.50 -1.98
C ASP A 185 -29.36 -16.09 -2.43
N ILE A 186 -28.06 -15.81 -2.48
CA ILE A 186 -27.53 -14.56 -3.03
C ILE A 186 -27.37 -14.70 -4.55
N TYR A 187 -27.92 -13.74 -5.29
CA TYR A 187 -27.76 -13.63 -6.74
C TYR A 187 -27.07 -12.32 -7.09
N MET A 188 -26.40 -12.32 -8.24
CA MET A 188 -25.74 -11.15 -8.81
C MET A 188 -26.18 -10.95 -10.25
N TYR A 189 -26.37 -9.69 -10.65
CA TYR A 189 -26.55 -9.27 -12.04
C TYR A 189 -25.41 -8.33 -12.42
N ASN A 190 -24.70 -8.68 -13.50
CA ASN A 190 -23.68 -7.81 -14.08
C ASN A 190 -24.29 -6.99 -15.22
N LEU A 191 -24.27 -5.67 -15.06
CA LEU A 191 -24.85 -4.69 -15.98
C LEU A 191 -24.05 -4.53 -17.27
N SER A 192 -22.76 -4.86 -17.27
CA SER A 192 -21.89 -4.78 -18.45
C SER A 192 -22.08 -5.99 -19.37
N THR A 193 -22.22 -7.18 -18.79
CA THR A 193 -22.35 -8.45 -19.53
C THR A 193 -23.81 -8.88 -19.70
N PHE A 194 -24.74 -8.26 -18.98
CA PHE A 194 -26.15 -8.64 -18.90
C PHE A 194 -26.36 -10.08 -18.38
N THR A 195 -25.46 -10.55 -17.51
CA THR A 195 -25.49 -11.91 -16.96
C THR A 195 -25.98 -11.93 -15.54
N GLU A 196 -26.94 -12.81 -15.26
CA GLU A 196 -27.37 -13.18 -13.91
C GLU A 196 -26.63 -14.44 -13.45
N THR A 197 -26.09 -14.41 -12.23
CA THR A 197 -25.31 -15.51 -11.63
C THR A 197 -25.82 -15.77 -10.22
N GLN A 198 -26.04 -17.05 -9.88
CA GLN A 198 -26.27 -17.48 -8.51
C GLN A 198 -24.92 -17.51 -7.77
N MET A 199 -24.80 -16.77 -6.68
CA MET A 199 -23.53 -16.64 -5.92
C MET A 199 -23.40 -17.65 -4.80
N THR A 200 -24.51 -18.10 -4.21
CA THR A 200 -24.55 -19.12 -3.15
C THR A 200 -25.42 -20.28 -3.59
N THR A 201 -25.08 -21.50 -3.16
CA THR A 201 -25.82 -22.73 -3.53
C THR A 201 -26.08 -23.63 -2.32
N ASP A 202 -25.84 -23.13 -1.10
CA ASP A 202 -26.06 -23.90 0.12
C ASP A 202 -27.57 -23.96 0.40
N GLU A 203 -28.05 -25.05 1.01
CA GLU A 203 -29.50 -25.20 1.27
C GLU A 203 -30.01 -24.31 2.42
N SER A 204 -29.10 -23.73 3.19
CA SER A 204 -29.40 -22.81 4.29
C SER A 204 -29.71 -21.41 3.77
N ASN A 205 -30.29 -20.56 4.61
CA ASN A 205 -30.58 -19.19 4.20
C ASN A 205 -29.35 -18.29 4.24
N GLN A 206 -29.17 -17.48 3.19
CA GLN A 206 -28.22 -16.37 3.11
C GLN A 206 -28.95 -15.02 3.03
N TYR A 207 -28.51 -14.06 3.84
CA TYR A 207 -29.17 -12.76 4.03
C TYR A 207 -28.19 -11.59 3.98
N SER A 208 -28.74 -10.38 3.84
CA SER A 208 -28.07 -9.09 3.93
C SER A 208 -26.83 -8.94 3.04
N PRO A 209 -26.91 -9.24 1.72
CA PRO A 209 -25.74 -9.17 0.85
C PRO A 209 -25.28 -7.73 0.64
N ILE A 210 -24.00 -7.48 0.85
CA ILE A 210 -23.35 -6.20 0.54
C ILE A 210 -22.19 -6.43 -0.41
N ILE A 211 -22.08 -5.58 -1.43
CA ILE A 211 -20.97 -5.60 -2.38
C ILE A 211 -20.14 -4.31 -2.28
N TYR A 212 -18.82 -4.46 -2.24
CA TYR A 212 -17.88 -3.37 -2.40
C TYR A 212 -16.66 -3.88 -3.17
N ASP A 213 -16.30 -3.16 -4.22
CA ASP A 213 -15.26 -3.59 -5.15
C ASP A 213 -15.53 -5.03 -5.62
N ASP A 214 -14.56 -5.94 -5.50
CA ASP A 214 -14.69 -7.35 -5.92
C ASP A 214 -15.20 -8.29 -4.82
N ILE A 215 -15.61 -7.78 -3.66
CA ILE A 215 -16.03 -8.60 -2.53
C ILE A 215 -17.54 -8.49 -2.29
N ILE A 216 -18.20 -9.64 -2.20
CA ILE A 216 -19.58 -9.77 -1.70
C ILE A 216 -19.51 -10.37 -0.31
N VAL A 217 -20.20 -9.79 0.67
CA VAL A 217 -20.34 -10.32 2.03
C VAL A 217 -21.81 -10.56 2.36
N TRP A 218 -22.12 -11.60 3.14
CA TRP A 218 -23.49 -11.94 3.54
C TRP A 218 -23.52 -12.65 4.90
N GLU A 219 -24.70 -12.67 5.52
CA GLU A 219 -25.03 -13.52 6.67
C GLU A 219 -25.43 -14.92 6.17
N ASP A 220 -24.89 -15.98 6.75
CA ASP A 220 -25.09 -17.36 6.31
C ASP A 220 -25.46 -18.28 7.49
N TRP A 221 -26.49 -19.10 7.32
CA TRP A 221 -26.99 -20.02 8.35
C TRP A 221 -26.42 -21.44 8.27
N ARG A 222 -25.50 -21.73 7.35
CA ARG A 222 -25.05 -23.11 7.07
C ARG A 222 -24.45 -23.88 8.24
N ASN A 223 -23.95 -23.18 9.26
CA ASN A 223 -23.33 -23.80 10.44
C ASN A 223 -24.27 -23.88 11.66
N GLY A 224 -25.55 -23.56 11.50
CA GLY A 224 -26.54 -23.56 12.59
C GLY A 224 -26.54 -22.29 13.45
N CYS A 225 -25.65 -21.35 13.17
CA CYS A 225 -25.62 -19.97 13.64
C CYS A 225 -25.47 -19.02 12.44
N ARG A 226 -25.74 -17.72 12.62
CA ARG A 226 -25.44 -16.73 11.58
C ARG A 226 -23.96 -16.40 11.56
N ASP A 227 -23.27 -16.84 10.52
CA ASP A 227 -21.89 -16.48 10.26
C ASP A 227 -21.79 -15.46 9.12
N ILE A 228 -20.77 -14.61 9.16
CA ILE A 228 -20.46 -13.75 8.02
C ILE A 228 -19.57 -14.53 7.05
N TYR A 229 -19.99 -14.59 5.79
CA TYR A 229 -19.20 -15.14 4.70
C TYR A 229 -18.83 -14.05 3.70
N ARG A 230 -17.80 -14.33 2.91
CA ARG A 230 -17.39 -13.49 1.78
C ARG A 230 -17.17 -14.32 0.52
N TYR A 231 -17.33 -13.67 -0.62
CA TYR A 231 -16.98 -14.17 -1.94
C TYR A 231 -16.10 -13.15 -2.63
N ASN A 232 -14.92 -13.58 -3.09
CA ASN A 232 -14.04 -12.77 -3.91
C ASN A 232 -14.32 -13.06 -5.39
N LEU A 233 -14.87 -12.07 -6.10
CA LEU A 233 -15.28 -12.18 -7.49
C LEU A 233 -14.11 -12.38 -8.45
N SER A 234 -12.94 -11.84 -8.12
CA SER A 234 -11.74 -11.95 -8.96
C SER A 234 -10.99 -13.26 -8.71
N ALA A 235 -10.97 -13.76 -7.48
CA ALA A 235 -10.35 -15.03 -7.11
C ALA A 235 -11.30 -16.24 -7.25
N PHE A 236 -12.60 -16.00 -7.40
CA PHE A 236 -13.67 -17.02 -7.38
C PHE A 236 -13.69 -17.87 -6.09
N THR A 237 -13.23 -17.29 -4.97
CA THR A 237 -13.13 -17.98 -3.68
C THR A 237 -14.25 -17.57 -2.74
N VAL A 238 -14.77 -18.53 -1.96
CA VAL A 238 -15.68 -18.31 -0.84
C VAL A 238 -14.95 -18.60 0.48
N ALA A 239 -15.12 -17.74 1.48
CA ALA A 239 -14.52 -17.92 2.79
C ALA A 239 -15.50 -17.53 3.91
N GLN A 240 -15.50 -18.30 4.99
CA GLN A 240 -16.15 -17.94 6.25
C GLN A 240 -15.27 -16.92 6.98
N VAL A 241 -15.85 -15.81 7.42
CA VAL A 241 -15.14 -14.76 8.16
C VAL A 241 -15.23 -14.97 9.67
N THR A 242 -16.38 -15.41 10.18
CA THR A 242 -16.63 -15.58 11.62
C THR A 242 -16.77 -17.06 11.98
N THR A 243 -16.11 -17.53 13.04
CA THR A 243 -16.06 -18.98 13.38
C THR A 243 -16.28 -19.29 14.87
N ASP A 244 -16.67 -18.32 15.69
CA ASP A 244 -16.77 -18.50 17.15
C ASP A 244 -18.09 -19.13 17.62
N GLY A 245 -19.03 -19.42 16.71
CA GLY A 245 -20.30 -20.09 17.00
C GLY A 245 -21.37 -19.20 17.62
N SER A 246 -21.17 -17.88 17.67
CA SER A 246 -22.22 -16.89 17.97
C SER A 246 -22.93 -16.41 16.70
N ASP A 247 -24.02 -15.66 16.84
CA ASP A 247 -24.69 -15.07 15.68
C ASP A 247 -24.12 -13.67 15.37
N HIS A 248 -23.86 -13.46 14.09
CA HIS A 248 -23.30 -12.25 13.52
C HIS A 248 -24.30 -11.62 12.54
N TYR A 249 -24.47 -10.31 12.62
CA TYR A 249 -25.53 -9.57 11.91
C TYR A 249 -25.00 -8.31 11.24
N ASN A 250 -25.70 -7.87 10.20
CA ASN A 250 -25.49 -6.58 9.54
C ASN A 250 -24.02 -6.35 9.12
N PRO A 251 -23.46 -7.23 8.26
CA PRO A 251 -22.11 -7.01 7.75
C PRO A 251 -22.03 -5.67 7.01
N ALA A 252 -20.90 -4.99 7.10
CA ALA A 252 -20.63 -3.76 6.38
C ALA A 252 -19.18 -3.74 5.89
N ILE A 253 -18.96 -3.47 4.61
CA ILE A 253 -17.65 -3.53 3.95
C ILE A 253 -17.29 -2.19 3.31
N TYR A 254 -16.04 -1.75 3.48
CA TYR A 254 -15.46 -0.61 2.78
C TYR A 254 -13.94 -0.73 2.71
N GLY A 255 -13.39 -0.70 1.50
CA GLY A 255 -11.98 -1.02 1.27
C GLY A 255 -11.70 -2.41 1.83
N ASP A 256 -10.64 -2.52 2.62
CA ASP A 256 -10.25 -3.79 3.22
C ASP A 256 -10.94 -4.07 4.56
N TRP A 257 -11.79 -3.18 5.08
CA TRP A 257 -12.41 -3.39 6.39
C TRP A 257 -13.81 -3.98 6.26
N LEU A 258 -14.06 -5.05 7.04
CA LEU A 258 -15.37 -5.64 7.26
C LEU A 258 -15.74 -5.48 8.74
N ALA A 259 -16.94 -4.96 9.01
CA ALA A 259 -17.49 -4.82 10.36
C ALA A 259 -18.85 -5.52 10.47
N TRP A 260 -19.19 -6.00 11.66
CA TRP A 260 -20.46 -6.68 11.94
C TRP A 260 -20.88 -6.48 13.41
N SER A 261 -22.16 -6.72 13.68
CA SER A 261 -22.70 -6.84 15.03
C SER A 261 -22.65 -8.28 15.50
N ASP A 262 -22.32 -8.50 16.77
CA ASP A 262 -21.96 -9.82 17.30
C ASP A 262 -22.58 -10.01 18.68
N ASN A 263 -23.23 -11.16 18.91
CA ASN A 263 -23.94 -11.45 20.15
C ASN A 263 -23.20 -12.41 21.10
N ARG A 264 -21.89 -12.65 20.92
CA ARG A 264 -21.10 -13.59 21.75
C ARG A 264 -21.14 -13.28 23.25
N ASN A 265 -21.39 -12.02 23.61
CA ASN A 265 -21.48 -11.56 24.99
C ASN A 265 -22.91 -11.61 25.57
N GLY A 266 -23.87 -12.13 24.80
CA GLY A 266 -25.25 -12.42 25.20
C GLY A 266 -26.26 -12.09 24.11
N VAL A 267 -27.38 -12.84 24.07
CA VAL A 267 -28.43 -12.75 23.03
C VAL A 267 -29.03 -11.35 22.87
N SER A 268 -28.92 -10.48 23.88
CA SER A 268 -29.39 -9.09 23.86
C SER A 268 -28.26 -8.06 24.02
N LYS A 269 -27.00 -8.48 23.85
CA LYS A 269 -25.80 -7.66 24.00
C LYS A 269 -24.97 -7.77 22.72
N PHE A 270 -25.24 -6.85 21.81
CA PHE A 270 -24.52 -6.76 20.54
C PHE A 270 -23.30 -5.87 20.71
N ASP A 271 -22.13 -6.42 20.43
CA ASP A 271 -20.89 -5.68 20.29
C ASP A 271 -20.53 -5.53 18.80
N ILE A 272 -19.72 -4.54 18.49
CA ILE A 272 -19.27 -4.29 17.12
C ILE A 272 -17.85 -4.78 16.98
N TYR A 273 -17.66 -5.71 16.05
CA TYR A 273 -16.35 -6.20 15.67
C TYR A 273 -16.04 -5.72 14.25
N ALA A 274 -14.75 -5.59 13.97
CA ALA A 274 -14.26 -5.34 12.64
C ALA A 274 -12.96 -6.11 12.44
N CYS A 275 -12.77 -6.65 11.25
CA CYS A 275 -11.51 -7.21 10.79
C CYS A 275 -11.08 -6.54 9.50
N ASN A 276 -9.78 -6.63 9.22
CA ASN A 276 -9.26 -6.34 7.91
C ASN A 276 -9.33 -7.63 7.07
N LEU A 277 -9.94 -7.56 5.90
CA LEU A 277 -10.13 -8.66 4.95
C LEU A 277 -8.81 -9.12 4.31
N ILE A 278 -7.79 -8.24 4.29
CA ILE A 278 -6.39 -8.59 4.02
C ILE A 278 -5.86 -9.56 5.09
N ASP A 279 -6.40 -9.56 6.30
CA ASP A 279 -5.99 -10.50 7.35
C ASP A 279 -6.75 -11.84 7.28
N ALA A 280 -7.84 -11.94 6.50
CA ALA A 280 -8.73 -13.12 6.44
C ALA A 280 -8.58 -14.01 5.18
N GLU A 281 -7.90 -13.55 4.13
CA GLU A 281 -6.94 -14.41 3.41
C GLU A 281 -5.61 -14.12 4.10
N VAL A 282 -4.64 -15.03 4.21
CA VAL A 282 -3.34 -14.62 4.79
C VAL A 282 -2.63 -13.72 3.76
N ILE A 283 -3.10 -12.47 3.61
CA ILE A 283 -2.43 -11.45 2.84
C ILE A 283 -1.50 -10.74 3.79
N LYS A 284 -0.27 -11.24 3.85
CA LYS A 284 0.78 -10.57 4.61
C LYS A 284 1.26 -9.37 3.78
N THR A 285 0.69 -8.19 3.99
CA THR A 285 1.30 -6.94 3.53
C THR A 285 2.47 -6.63 4.45
N ILE A 286 3.66 -7.11 4.07
CA ILE A 286 4.84 -7.01 4.95
C ILE A 286 5.41 -5.59 4.92
N ASN A 287 5.30 -4.93 3.76
CA ASN A 287 5.61 -3.52 3.48
C ASN A 287 4.81 -3.14 2.22
N SER A 288 4.54 -1.85 1.97
CA SER A 288 3.70 -1.33 0.85
C SER A 288 4.16 -1.65 -0.59
N GLN A 289 5.03 -2.64 -0.78
CA GLN A 289 5.57 -3.07 -2.07
C GLN A 289 5.47 -4.58 -2.34
N VAL A 290 5.17 -5.41 -1.33
CA VAL A 290 5.03 -6.87 -1.51
C VAL A 290 3.78 -7.38 -0.83
N THR A 291 2.95 -8.03 -1.64
CA THR A 291 1.72 -8.70 -1.25
C THR A 291 1.90 -10.19 -1.46
N LEU A 292 1.59 -10.99 -0.44
CA LEU A 292 1.66 -12.45 -0.48
C LEU A 292 0.25 -13.00 -0.38
N VAL A 293 -0.13 -13.98 -1.20
CA VAL A 293 -1.43 -14.66 -1.09
C VAL A 293 -1.18 -16.15 -0.96
N GLU A 294 -1.40 -16.69 0.24
CA GLU A 294 -1.22 -18.11 0.55
C GLU A 294 -2.50 -18.92 0.32
N THR A 295 -2.36 -20.14 -0.22
CA THR A 295 -3.46 -21.05 -0.54
C THR A 295 -3.02 -22.50 -0.36
N GLN A 296 -3.84 -23.32 0.31
CA GLN A 296 -3.62 -24.77 0.39
C GLN A 296 -4.03 -25.43 -0.92
N ILE A 297 -3.17 -26.27 -1.50
CA ILE A 297 -3.42 -26.98 -2.76
C ILE A 297 -3.99 -28.38 -2.51
N THR A 298 -3.42 -29.12 -1.55
CA THR A 298 -3.86 -30.49 -1.25
C THR A 298 -4.76 -30.51 -0.03
N THR A 299 -5.86 -31.27 -0.10
CA THR A 299 -6.80 -31.46 1.02
C THR A 299 -6.95 -32.93 1.42
N ASN A 300 -6.24 -33.83 0.74
CA ASN A 300 -6.25 -35.25 1.04
C ASN A 300 -5.44 -35.51 2.32
N PRO A 301 -5.94 -36.32 3.28
CA PRO A 301 -5.29 -36.49 4.59
C PRO A 301 -3.96 -37.26 4.56
N SER A 302 -3.57 -37.81 3.41
CA SER A 302 -2.29 -38.53 3.23
C SER A 302 -1.11 -37.54 3.17
N SER A 303 0.13 -38.02 3.22
CA SER A 303 1.29 -37.15 2.99
C SER A 303 1.40 -36.75 1.51
N GLN A 304 1.60 -35.48 1.23
CA GLN A 304 2.00 -34.93 -0.07
C GLN A 304 3.29 -34.15 0.09
N GLU A 305 4.31 -34.51 -0.70
CA GLU A 305 5.68 -34.08 -0.45
C GLU A 305 6.39 -33.70 -1.76
N VAL A 306 7.55 -33.04 -1.62
CA VAL A 306 8.48 -32.75 -2.73
C VAL A 306 7.79 -32.08 -3.93
N PRO A 307 7.16 -30.89 -3.74
CA PRO A 307 6.50 -30.21 -4.82
C PRO A 307 7.50 -29.63 -5.83
N ALA A 308 7.14 -29.67 -7.11
CA ALA A 308 7.81 -28.94 -8.18
C ALA A 308 6.77 -28.16 -9.02
N ILE A 309 7.19 -27.07 -9.67
CA ILE A 309 6.28 -26.18 -10.38
C ILE A 309 6.86 -25.69 -11.71
N TYR A 310 6.02 -25.67 -12.75
CA TYR A 310 6.30 -24.99 -14.01
C TYR A 310 5.01 -24.38 -14.58
N GLY A 311 5.04 -23.09 -14.86
CA GLY A 311 3.85 -22.37 -15.33
C GLY A 311 2.75 -22.38 -14.27
N ASP A 312 1.63 -23.02 -14.60
CA ASP A 312 0.48 -23.21 -13.74
C ASP A 312 0.33 -24.66 -13.25
N ILE A 313 1.33 -25.51 -13.51
CA ILE A 313 1.29 -26.92 -13.12
C ILE A 313 2.21 -27.14 -11.92
N ILE A 314 1.61 -27.62 -10.84
CA ILE A 314 2.29 -28.09 -9.64
C ILE A 314 2.27 -29.62 -9.69
N VAL A 315 3.39 -30.28 -9.43
CA VAL A 315 3.49 -31.74 -9.31
C VAL A 315 4.06 -32.10 -7.95
N TRP A 316 3.62 -33.22 -7.38
CA TRP A 316 4.12 -33.72 -6.09
C TRP A 316 4.05 -35.24 -6.04
N GLN A 317 4.76 -35.84 -5.09
CA GLN A 317 4.59 -37.25 -4.75
C GLN A 317 3.52 -37.37 -3.66
N ASP A 318 2.61 -38.33 -3.80
CA ASP A 318 1.42 -38.47 -2.98
C ASP A 318 1.31 -39.90 -2.43
N TRP A 319 1.14 -40.01 -1.11
CA TRP A 319 1.10 -41.30 -0.41
C TRP A 319 -0.31 -41.87 -0.23
N ARG A 320 -1.34 -41.30 -0.89
CA ARG A 320 -2.74 -41.72 -0.72
C ARG A 320 -3.05 -43.16 -1.17
N ASN A 321 -2.21 -43.74 -2.01
CA ASN A 321 -2.36 -45.10 -2.53
C ASN A 321 -1.51 -46.15 -1.80
N GLY A 322 -0.91 -45.79 -0.65
CA GLY A 322 -0.29 -46.71 0.30
C GLY A 322 1.11 -46.28 0.77
N TYR A 323 1.46 -46.62 2.01
CA TYR A 323 2.73 -46.21 2.67
C TYR A 323 4.02 -46.71 1.99
N SER A 324 3.93 -47.62 1.03
CA SER A 324 5.08 -48.11 0.24
C SER A 324 4.96 -47.77 -1.24
N ASN A 325 3.93 -47.02 -1.64
CA ASN A 325 3.56 -46.78 -3.01
C ASN A 325 3.09 -45.33 -3.19
N SER A 326 4.03 -44.40 -3.27
CA SER A 326 3.73 -43.01 -3.62
C SER A 326 3.49 -42.90 -5.12
N ASP A 327 2.48 -42.14 -5.52
CA ASP A 327 2.16 -41.81 -6.91
C ASP A 327 2.50 -40.34 -7.21
N ILE A 328 2.70 -40.01 -8.48
CA ILE A 328 2.84 -38.61 -8.90
C ILE A 328 1.46 -38.03 -9.22
N TYR A 329 1.15 -36.90 -8.60
CA TYR A 329 -0.04 -36.11 -8.88
C TYR A 329 0.36 -34.76 -9.45
N MET A 330 -0.58 -34.15 -10.17
CA MET A 330 -0.48 -32.79 -10.63
C MET A 330 -1.71 -31.97 -10.24
N TYR A 331 -1.53 -30.67 -10.09
CA TYR A 331 -2.59 -29.69 -9.96
C TYR A 331 -2.35 -28.57 -10.96
N ASN A 332 -3.37 -28.27 -11.76
CA ASN A 332 -3.35 -27.12 -12.66
C ASN A 332 -4.07 -25.94 -11.99
N VAL A 333 -3.30 -24.91 -11.64
CA VAL A 333 -3.75 -23.71 -10.94
C VAL A 333 -4.79 -22.94 -11.75
N SER A 334 -4.65 -22.86 -13.07
CA SER A 334 -5.57 -22.09 -13.91
C SER A 334 -6.93 -22.76 -14.09
N SER A 335 -6.96 -24.09 -14.10
CA SER A 335 -8.19 -24.86 -14.30
C SER A 335 -8.79 -25.43 -13.02
N ASP A 336 -8.15 -25.19 -11.87
CA ASP A 336 -8.48 -25.77 -10.57
C ASP A 336 -8.72 -27.29 -10.64
N LYS A 337 -7.74 -28.01 -11.19
CA LYS A 337 -7.88 -29.44 -11.46
C LYS A 337 -6.70 -30.24 -10.96
N GLU A 338 -6.96 -31.13 -10.01
CA GLU A 338 -6.06 -32.21 -9.59
C GLU A 338 -6.15 -33.41 -10.57
N THR A 339 -5.03 -34.05 -10.89
CA THR A 339 -4.96 -35.24 -11.75
C THR A 339 -3.83 -36.16 -11.33
N GLN A 340 -4.11 -37.45 -11.18
CA GLN A 340 -3.11 -38.48 -10.97
C GLN A 340 -2.35 -38.75 -12.29
N ILE A 341 -1.02 -38.76 -12.24
CA ILE A 341 -0.14 -39.00 -13.41
C ILE A 341 0.26 -40.46 -13.51
N THR A 342 0.68 -41.06 -12.41
CA THR A 342 1.13 -42.45 -12.37
C THR A 342 0.05 -43.35 -11.78
N THR A 343 -0.07 -44.58 -12.30
CA THR A 343 -1.03 -45.57 -11.79
C THR A 343 -0.38 -46.93 -11.55
N ASN A 344 0.96 -46.99 -11.58
CA ASN A 344 1.69 -48.24 -11.37
C ASN A 344 1.82 -48.50 -9.87
N GLU A 345 1.79 -49.77 -9.45
CA GLU A 345 1.85 -50.18 -8.04
C GLU A 345 3.25 -50.04 -7.40
N SER A 346 4.22 -49.49 -8.13
CA SER A 346 5.57 -49.18 -7.66
C SER A 346 5.67 -47.80 -7.04
N LYS A 347 6.61 -47.59 -6.11
CA LYS A 347 6.91 -46.24 -5.62
C LYS A 347 7.35 -45.33 -6.79
N GLN A 348 6.72 -44.18 -6.97
CA GLN A 348 7.18 -43.07 -7.81
C GLN A 348 7.45 -41.83 -6.96
N CYS A 349 8.61 -41.21 -7.10
CA CYS A 349 9.04 -40.11 -6.23
C CYS A 349 9.89 -39.06 -6.94
N LYS A 350 10.09 -37.92 -6.26
CA LYS A 350 10.86 -36.76 -6.72
C LYS A 350 10.47 -36.28 -8.12
N PRO A 351 9.21 -35.92 -8.34
CA PRO A 351 8.79 -35.40 -9.63
C PRO A 351 9.41 -34.03 -9.89
N VAL A 352 9.82 -33.81 -11.13
CA VAL A 352 10.22 -32.51 -11.66
C VAL A 352 9.46 -32.24 -12.96
N ILE A 353 9.23 -30.97 -13.29
CA ILE A 353 8.43 -30.59 -14.45
C ILE A 353 9.09 -29.47 -15.26
N TYR A 354 9.05 -29.60 -16.58
CA TYR A 354 9.36 -28.53 -17.52
C TYR A 354 8.40 -28.57 -18.71
N LYS A 355 7.61 -27.50 -18.89
CA LYS A 355 6.51 -27.45 -19.85
C LYS A 355 5.57 -28.64 -19.67
N ASP A 356 5.43 -29.46 -20.70
CA ASP A 356 4.51 -30.59 -20.73
C ASP A 356 5.17 -31.90 -20.28
N ILE A 357 6.41 -31.86 -19.79
CA ILE A 357 7.17 -33.06 -19.44
C ILE A 357 7.35 -33.12 -17.93
N ILE A 358 6.81 -34.18 -17.34
CA ILE A 358 7.04 -34.57 -15.94
C ILE A 358 8.04 -35.71 -15.93
N VAL A 359 9.07 -35.64 -15.09
CA VAL A 359 10.11 -36.68 -14.94
C VAL A 359 10.16 -37.10 -13.47
N TRP A 360 10.32 -38.39 -13.18
CA TRP A 360 10.37 -38.91 -11.81
C TRP A 360 11.27 -40.15 -11.68
N GLU A 361 11.55 -40.52 -10.43
CA GLU A 361 12.18 -41.80 -10.06
C GLU A 361 11.11 -42.89 -9.91
N ASP A 362 11.23 -43.99 -10.64
CA ASP A 362 10.28 -45.09 -10.62
C ASP A 362 10.91 -46.40 -10.16
N TRP A 363 10.33 -47.02 -9.13
CA TRP A 363 10.85 -48.22 -8.50
C TRP A 363 10.26 -49.53 -9.07
N ARG A 364 9.60 -49.48 -10.24
CA ARG A 364 8.93 -50.67 -10.83
C ARG A 364 9.87 -51.80 -11.23
N ASN A 365 11.15 -51.49 -11.50
CA ASN A 365 12.13 -52.45 -11.99
C ASN A 365 13.03 -53.05 -10.89
N GLY A 366 12.78 -52.74 -9.61
CA GLY A 366 13.41 -53.40 -8.47
C GLY A 366 13.57 -52.50 -7.24
N TYR A 367 13.43 -53.08 -6.04
CA TYR A 367 13.51 -52.38 -4.74
C TYR A 367 14.86 -51.72 -4.40
N SER A 368 15.87 -51.82 -5.27
CA SER A 368 17.18 -51.23 -5.06
C SER A 368 17.69 -50.41 -6.24
N ASN A 369 16.94 -50.31 -7.34
CA ASN A 369 17.38 -49.71 -8.61
C ASN A 369 16.22 -48.92 -9.25
N PRO A 370 15.91 -47.71 -8.77
CA PRO A 370 14.94 -46.84 -9.42
C PRO A 370 15.45 -46.40 -10.79
N ASP A 371 14.55 -46.39 -11.77
CA ASP A 371 14.77 -45.87 -13.13
C ASP A 371 14.16 -44.48 -13.29
N ILE A 372 14.66 -43.71 -14.24
CA ILE A 372 14.08 -42.42 -14.61
C ILE A 372 12.97 -42.64 -15.66
N TYR A 373 11.78 -42.15 -15.37
CA TYR A 373 10.64 -42.14 -16.27
C TYR A 373 10.20 -40.73 -16.58
N MET A 374 9.51 -40.56 -17.72
CA MET A 374 8.85 -39.32 -18.07
C MET A 374 7.41 -39.53 -18.52
N TYR A 375 6.58 -38.52 -18.34
CA TYR A 375 5.23 -38.41 -18.87
C TYR A 375 5.12 -37.12 -19.67
N ASN A 376 4.63 -37.22 -20.90
CA ASN A 376 4.34 -36.07 -21.73
C ASN A 376 2.84 -35.77 -21.68
N LEU A 377 2.48 -34.64 -21.06
CA LEU A 377 1.10 -34.17 -20.88
C LEU A 377 0.40 -33.88 -22.21
N SER A 378 1.15 -33.41 -23.21
CA SER A 378 0.60 -33.11 -24.54
C SER A 378 0.23 -34.39 -25.31
N THR A 379 1.07 -35.42 -25.25
CA THR A 379 0.85 -36.69 -25.98
C THR A 379 0.19 -37.77 -25.15
N HIS A 380 0.07 -37.59 -23.83
CA HIS A 380 -0.39 -38.58 -22.86
C HIS A 380 0.43 -39.88 -22.89
N THR A 381 1.75 -39.76 -23.06
CA THR A 381 2.65 -40.90 -23.20
C THR A 381 3.63 -40.97 -22.04
N GLU A 382 3.66 -42.11 -21.36
CA GLU A 382 4.72 -42.49 -20.42
C GLU A 382 5.90 -43.12 -21.20
N THR A 383 7.14 -42.79 -20.81
CA THR A 383 8.36 -43.32 -21.45
C THR A 383 9.44 -43.56 -20.40
N GLN A 384 10.04 -44.74 -20.42
CA GLN A 384 11.22 -45.07 -19.64
C GLN A 384 12.46 -44.44 -20.27
N ILE A 385 13.22 -43.66 -19.51
CA ILE A 385 14.45 -42.98 -19.96
C ILE A 385 15.69 -43.83 -19.73
N THR A 386 15.82 -44.41 -18.53
CA THR A 386 16.92 -45.30 -18.17
C THR A 386 16.43 -46.74 -18.14
N ASN A 387 17.27 -47.68 -18.59
CA ASN A 387 16.91 -49.10 -18.68
C ASN A 387 18.03 -50.04 -18.25
N ASN A 388 18.96 -49.54 -17.43
CA ASN A 388 20.11 -50.31 -16.96
C ASN A 388 19.95 -50.62 -15.46
N ASP A 389 20.60 -51.69 -14.99
CA ASP A 389 20.42 -52.22 -13.64
C ASP A 389 21.13 -51.40 -12.52
N SER A 390 21.48 -50.14 -12.77
CA SER A 390 22.05 -49.26 -11.74
C SER A 390 20.97 -48.51 -10.94
N TYR A 391 21.37 -47.88 -9.85
CA TYR A 391 20.52 -46.94 -9.11
C TYR A 391 20.57 -45.58 -9.83
N GLN A 392 19.43 -45.07 -10.29
CA GLN A 392 19.33 -43.75 -10.89
C GLN A 392 18.40 -42.82 -10.10
N SER A 393 18.85 -41.60 -9.79
CA SER A 393 18.09 -40.71 -8.91
C SER A 393 18.33 -39.23 -9.18
N ASP A 394 17.50 -38.40 -8.54
CA ASP A 394 17.50 -36.94 -8.59
C ASP A 394 17.48 -36.40 -10.04
N PRO A 395 16.40 -36.72 -10.80
CA PRO A 395 16.25 -36.19 -12.14
C PRO A 395 16.01 -34.67 -12.11
N ALA A 396 16.56 -33.97 -13.10
CA ALA A 396 16.20 -32.61 -13.44
C ALA A 396 16.02 -32.48 -14.96
N ILE A 397 15.23 -31.50 -15.41
CA ILE A 397 14.91 -31.33 -16.82
C ILE A 397 14.91 -29.85 -17.22
N TYR A 398 15.51 -29.56 -18.38
CA TYR A 398 15.37 -28.28 -19.06
C TYR A 398 15.47 -28.46 -20.58
N GLY A 399 14.51 -27.89 -21.30
CA GLY A 399 14.46 -28.06 -22.76
C GLY A 399 14.28 -29.55 -23.11
N ASP A 400 15.20 -30.06 -23.93
CA ASP A 400 15.23 -31.45 -24.36
C ASP A 400 16.23 -32.31 -23.55
N ILE A 401 16.78 -31.78 -22.45
CA ILE A 401 17.82 -32.46 -21.68
C ILE A 401 17.25 -32.89 -20.33
N ILE A 402 17.29 -34.19 -20.07
CA ILE A 402 17.08 -34.77 -18.75
C ILE A 402 18.47 -35.09 -18.17
N VAL A 403 18.73 -34.69 -16.93
CA VAL A 403 19.96 -34.99 -16.19
C VAL A 403 19.61 -35.79 -14.94
N TRP A 404 20.43 -36.75 -14.54
CA TRP A 404 20.25 -37.54 -13.32
C TRP A 404 21.59 -38.02 -12.77
N MET A 405 21.55 -38.60 -11.58
CA MET A 405 22.66 -39.30 -10.96
C MET A 405 22.57 -40.79 -11.23
N ASP A 406 23.69 -41.42 -11.54
CA ASP A 406 23.76 -42.82 -11.91
C ASP A 406 24.91 -43.53 -11.18
N TYR A 407 24.59 -44.64 -10.51
CA TYR A 407 25.56 -45.44 -9.74
C TYR A 407 26.09 -46.66 -10.53
N ARG A 408 26.11 -46.61 -11.86
CA ARG A 408 26.60 -47.73 -12.69
C ARG A 408 28.11 -47.97 -12.61
N ASN A 409 28.89 -46.99 -12.15
CA ASN A 409 30.35 -47.07 -12.13
C ASN A 409 30.90 -47.30 -10.71
N PHE A 410 32.01 -48.03 -10.66
CA PHE A 410 32.67 -48.46 -9.43
C PHE A 410 34.10 -47.91 -9.37
N ASN A 411 34.50 -47.38 -8.21
CA ASN A 411 35.87 -46.97 -7.93
C ASN A 411 36.45 -47.83 -6.78
N PRO A 412 37.76 -47.72 -6.44
CA PRO A 412 38.36 -48.48 -5.34
C PRO A 412 37.75 -48.24 -3.95
N ARG A 413 36.84 -47.26 -3.79
CA ARG A 413 36.14 -46.90 -2.55
C ARG A 413 34.69 -47.40 -2.52
N GLY A 414 34.11 -47.86 -3.63
CA GLY A 414 32.73 -48.33 -3.70
C GLY A 414 32.00 -47.88 -4.97
N LEU A 415 30.67 -47.96 -4.91
CA LEU A 415 29.79 -47.34 -5.91
C LEU A 415 29.94 -45.81 -5.82
N VAL A 416 30.02 -45.15 -6.97
CA VAL A 416 30.06 -43.68 -7.06
C VAL A 416 28.93 -43.20 -7.96
N SER A 417 28.23 -42.15 -7.54
CA SER A 417 27.27 -41.46 -8.38
C SER A 417 27.99 -40.57 -9.38
N GLU A 418 27.58 -40.70 -10.64
CA GLU A 418 28.01 -39.87 -11.74
C GLU A 418 26.83 -39.20 -12.43
N ILE A 419 27.10 -38.10 -13.13
CA ILE A 419 26.07 -37.31 -13.79
C ILE A 419 25.95 -37.77 -15.24
N TYR A 420 24.74 -38.14 -15.61
CA TYR A 420 24.39 -38.50 -16.97
C TYR A 420 23.31 -37.57 -17.51
N VAL A 421 23.30 -37.39 -18.82
CA VAL A 421 22.26 -36.67 -19.53
C VAL A 421 21.65 -37.53 -20.63
N TYR A 422 20.37 -37.31 -20.88
CA TYR A 422 19.63 -37.84 -22.01
C TYR A 422 19.06 -36.69 -22.81
N ASN A 423 19.43 -36.62 -24.08
CA ASN A 423 18.88 -35.63 -24.99
C ASN A 423 17.68 -36.24 -25.74
N LEU A 424 16.48 -35.77 -25.42
CA LEU A 424 15.20 -36.23 -25.96
C LEU A 424 15.12 -36.08 -27.49
N SER A 425 15.68 -35.00 -28.03
CA SER A 425 15.69 -34.71 -29.47
C SER A 425 16.60 -35.66 -30.29
N THR A 426 17.69 -36.14 -29.69
CA THR A 426 18.66 -37.03 -30.36
C THR A 426 18.58 -38.47 -29.88
N CYS A 427 17.76 -38.74 -28.87
CA CYS A 427 17.66 -40.01 -28.14
C CYS A 427 19.01 -40.53 -27.66
N LYS A 428 19.91 -39.63 -27.23
CA LYS A 428 21.29 -39.97 -26.87
C LYS A 428 21.56 -39.75 -25.39
N GLU A 429 22.02 -40.80 -24.73
CA GLU A 429 22.61 -40.76 -23.39
C GLU A 429 24.10 -40.33 -23.46
N THR A 430 24.56 -39.50 -22.53
CA THR A 430 25.96 -39.07 -22.42
C THR A 430 26.37 -38.93 -20.95
N GLN A 431 27.51 -39.50 -20.58
CA GLN A 431 28.16 -39.32 -19.28
C GLN A 431 28.84 -37.94 -19.24
N ILE A 432 28.59 -37.17 -18.18
CA ILE A 432 29.16 -35.83 -17.98
C ILE A 432 30.39 -35.86 -17.06
N THR A 433 30.35 -36.67 -16.00
CA THR A 433 31.41 -36.75 -15.01
C THR A 433 32.04 -38.14 -14.98
N SER A 434 33.35 -38.18 -14.73
CA SER A 434 34.13 -39.42 -14.63
C SER A 434 35.23 -39.31 -13.56
N ASP A 435 34.98 -38.51 -12.52
CA ASP A 435 36.02 -37.94 -11.64
C ASP A 435 36.37 -38.82 -10.42
N GLU A 436 35.93 -40.08 -10.38
CA GLU A 436 36.10 -41.02 -9.24
C GLU A 436 35.59 -40.52 -7.88
N LEU A 437 34.89 -39.38 -7.84
CA LEU A 437 34.28 -38.79 -6.66
C LEU A 437 32.75 -38.96 -6.72
N GLU A 438 32.06 -38.65 -5.64
CA GLU A 438 30.59 -38.74 -5.56
C GLU A 438 29.95 -37.42 -6.00
N GLN A 439 28.95 -37.47 -6.89
CA GLN A 439 28.18 -36.32 -7.35
C GLN A 439 26.74 -36.35 -6.82
N SER A 440 26.19 -35.19 -6.48
CA SER A 440 24.85 -35.07 -5.92
C SER A 440 24.06 -33.87 -6.44
N PHE A 441 22.72 -34.02 -6.48
CA PHE A 441 21.76 -32.96 -6.82
C PHE A 441 22.07 -32.22 -8.13
N PRO A 442 22.08 -32.93 -9.28
CA PRO A 442 22.27 -32.28 -10.56
C PRO A 442 21.04 -31.43 -10.91
N VAL A 443 21.28 -30.19 -11.30
CA VAL A 443 20.27 -29.25 -11.81
C VAL A 443 20.74 -28.65 -13.12
N ILE A 444 19.81 -28.29 -14.01
CA ILE A 444 20.13 -27.80 -15.35
C ILE A 444 19.30 -26.57 -15.73
N TYR A 445 19.97 -25.59 -16.35
CA TYR A 445 19.32 -24.47 -17.03
C TYR A 445 20.12 -24.11 -18.29
N GLY A 446 19.44 -24.03 -19.43
CA GLY A 446 20.11 -23.83 -20.72
C GLY A 446 21.12 -24.95 -20.98
N ASP A 447 22.36 -24.56 -21.27
CA ASP A 447 23.48 -25.48 -21.51
C ASP A 447 24.31 -25.75 -20.23
N ILE A 448 23.91 -25.22 -19.07
CA ILE A 448 24.69 -25.33 -17.83
C ILE A 448 24.08 -26.36 -16.91
N ILE A 449 24.88 -27.38 -16.57
CA ILE A 449 24.58 -28.36 -15.52
C ILE A 449 25.37 -27.97 -14.28
N THR A 450 24.71 -27.98 -13.13
CA THR A 450 25.28 -27.64 -11.83
C THR A 450 25.04 -28.77 -10.86
N TRP A 451 26.02 -29.09 -10.02
CA TRP A 451 25.91 -30.16 -9.04
C TRP A 451 26.83 -29.94 -7.86
N GLN A 452 26.60 -30.74 -6.83
CA GLN A 452 27.45 -30.87 -5.67
C GLN A 452 28.42 -32.05 -5.86
N GLU A 453 29.69 -31.88 -5.54
CA GLU A 453 30.72 -32.93 -5.57
C GLU A 453 31.39 -33.07 -4.20
N PHE A 454 31.46 -34.31 -3.71
CA PHE A 454 32.16 -34.64 -2.47
C PHE A 454 33.63 -34.94 -2.74
N GLY A 455 34.51 -34.12 -2.17
CA GLY A 455 35.95 -34.31 -2.23
C GLY A 455 36.42 -35.51 -1.42
N ALA A 456 37.65 -35.96 -1.71
CA ALA A 456 38.24 -37.16 -1.11
C ALA A 456 38.39 -37.12 0.43
N TYR A 457 38.28 -35.93 1.03
CA TYR A 457 38.41 -35.69 2.47
C TYR A 457 37.09 -35.28 3.12
N GLY A 458 35.96 -35.42 2.41
CA GLY A 458 34.62 -35.10 2.91
C GLY A 458 34.21 -33.64 2.76
N ASP A 459 34.99 -32.81 2.06
CA ASP A 459 34.60 -31.45 1.69
C ASP A 459 33.57 -31.46 0.57
N SER A 460 32.54 -30.61 0.64
CA SER A 460 31.51 -30.56 -0.40
C SER A 460 31.58 -29.26 -1.19
N ASN A 461 31.62 -29.35 -2.53
CA ASN A 461 31.80 -28.20 -3.41
C ASN A 461 30.76 -28.17 -4.54
N VAL A 462 30.44 -26.97 -5.03
CA VAL A 462 29.57 -26.80 -6.20
C VAL A 462 30.42 -26.68 -7.47
N TYR A 463 30.03 -27.44 -8.50
CA TYR A 463 30.61 -27.41 -9.83
C TYR A 463 29.57 -27.09 -10.88
N MET A 464 30.03 -26.56 -12.01
CA MET A 464 29.24 -26.42 -13.22
C MET A 464 29.93 -27.06 -14.43
N TYR A 465 29.14 -27.54 -15.37
CA TYR A 465 29.56 -28.01 -16.68
C TYR A 465 28.77 -27.28 -17.75
N ASP A 466 29.48 -26.69 -18.70
CA ASP A 466 28.89 -26.04 -19.85
C ASP A 466 28.88 -27.02 -21.03
N LEU A 467 27.68 -27.46 -21.43
CA LEU A 467 27.46 -28.38 -22.55
C LEU A 467 27.87 -27.79 -23.91
N SER A 468 27.92 -26.47 -24.03
CA SER A 468 28.30 -25.78 -25.27
C SER A 468 29.83 -25.70 -25.44
N THR A 469 30.55 -25.54 -24.34
CA THR A 469 32.03 -25.40 -24.34
C THR A 469 32.76 -26.65 -23.84
N TYR A 470 32.03 -27.65 -23.35
CA TYR A 470 32.53 -28.87 -22.72
C TYR A 470 33.45 -28.61 -21.52
N ARG A 471 33.19 -27.51 -20.80
CA ARG A 471 34.06 -27.02 -19.73
C ARG A 471 33.47 -27.28 -18.35
N LYS A 472 34.16 -28.09 -17.54
CA LYS A 472 33.93 -28.21 -16.09
C LYS A 472 34.61 -27.06 -15.33
N THR A 473 33.89 -26.45 -14.40
CA THR A 473 34.38 -25.34 -13.55
C THR A 473 33.95 -25.54 -12.10
N LYS A 474 34.89 -25.41 -11.16
CA LYS A 474 34.61 -25.39 -9.71
C LYS A 474 34.15 -23.99 -9.30
N ILE A 475 32.96 -23.86 -8.72
CA ILE A 475 32.39 -22.57 -8.29
C ILE A 475 32.87 -22.20 -6.88
N THR A 476 32.97 -23.17 -5.98
CA THR A 476 33.30 -22.94 -4.56
C THR A 476 34.77 -23.23 -4.27
N THR A 477 35.51 -22.25 -3.72
CA THR A 477 36.96 -22.39 -3.42
C THR A 477 37.33 -21.95 -2.00
N ASP A 478 36.35 -21.80 -1.11
CA ASP A 478 36.55 -21.25 0.25
C ASP A 478 36.77 -22.32 1.32
N GLY A 479 36.80 -23.61 0.95
CA GLY A 479 37.08 -24.73 1.87
C GLY A 479 35.95 -25.03 2.85
N LEU A 480 34.77 -24.45 2.65
CA LEU A 480 33.55 -24.72 3.40
C LEU A 480 32.72 -25.78 2.65
N ASN A 481 31.78 -26.42 3.35
CA ASN A 481 30.87 -27.38 2.71
C ASN A 481 29.68 -26.67 2.07
N HIS A 482 29.32 -27.09 0.86
CA HIS A 482 28.25 -26.49 0.05
C HIS A 482 27.30 -27.58 -0.48
N PHE A 483 25.99 -27.34 -0.45
CA PHE A 483 24.95 -28.32 -0.80
C PHE A 483 23.82 -27.70 -1.64
N SER A 484 23.01 -28.57 -2.26
CA SER A 484 21.72 -28.25 -2.88
C SER A 484 21.77 -27.04 -3.82
N PRO A 485 22.52 -27.13 -4.94
CA PRO A 485 22.58 -26.05 -5.90
C PRO A 485 21.26 -25.92 -6.68
N ALA A 486 20.89 -24.68 -7.01
CA ALA A 486 19.84 -24.35 -7.98
C ALA A 486 20.38 -23.31 -8.97
N ILE A 487 19.82 -23.28 -10.18
CA ILE A 487 20.30 -22.42 -11.28
C ILE A 487 19.15 -21.79 -12.05
N TRP A 488 19.29 -20.49 -12.34
CA TRP A 488 18.42 -19.77 -13.27
C TRP A 488 19.24 -18.74 -14.03
N GLU A 489 19.22 -18.81 -15.37
CA GLU A 489 20.00 -17.94 -16.25
C GLU A 489 21.50 -17.93 -15.89
N ASP A 490 22.02 -16.78 -15.46
CA ASP A 490 23.42 -16.57 -15.14
C ASP A 490 23.74 -16.73 -13.65
N ARG A 491 22.79 -17.23 -12.85
CA ARG A 491 22.90 -17.30 -11.38
C ARG A 491 22.79 -18.72 -10.87
N VAL A 492 23.79 -19.12 -10.09
CA VAL A 492 23.79 -20.36 -9.30
C VAL A 492 23.63 -19.98 -7.84
N VAL A 493 22.67 -20.57 -7.14
CA VAL A 493 22.45 -20.42 -5.70
C VAL A 493 22.66 -21.75 -4.99
N TRP A 494 23.11 -21.74 -3.75
CA TRP A 494 23.33 -22.96 -2.96
C TRP A 494 23.41 -22.64 -1.46
N GLN A 495 23.29 -23.66 -0.61
CA GLN A 495 23.51 -23.53 0.83
C GLN A 495 24.96 -23.85 1.21
N GLY A 496 25.61 -23.01 2.01
CA GLY A 496 27.01 -23.17 2.42
C GLY A 496 27.23 -23.03 3.93
N SER A 497 28.08 -23.88 4.49
CA SER A 497 28.37 -23.91 5.93
C SER A 497 29.19 -22.70 6.36
N ARG A 498 28.64 -21.84 7.23
CA ARG A 498 29.35 -20.69 7.82
C ARG A 498 28.98 -20.52 9.29
N ASN A 499 30.00 -20.52 10.16
CA ASN A 499 29.84 -20.33 11.61
C ASN A 499 28.81 -21.29 12.26
N ASN A 500 28.82 -22.57 11.87
CA ASN A 500 27.88 -23.62 12.29
C ASN A 500 26.44 -23.48 11.79
N TYR A 501 26.17 -22.58 10.82
CA TYR A 501 24.85 -22.44 10.19
C TYR A 501 24.96 -22.63 8.66
N TRP A 502 23.91 -23.16 8.03
CA TRP A 502 23.78 -23.13 6.56
C TRP A 502 23.32 -21.75 6.11
N ARG A 503 23.96 -21.18 5.10
CA ARG A 503 23.67 -19.85 4.55
C ARG A 503 23.42 -19.92 3.06
N ILE A 504 22.57 -19.05 2.52
CA ILE A 504 22.34 -18.99 1.08
C ILE A 504 23.39 -18.08 0.42
N LEU A 505 24.08 -18.63 -0.57
CA LEU A 505 25.06 -17.91 -1.40
C LEU A 505 24.62 -17.94 -2.86
N MET A 506 25.07 -16.94 -3.61
CA MET A 506 24.83 -16.82 -5.04
C MET A 506 26.16 -16.59 -5.77
N TYR A 507 26.28 -17.13 -6.98
CA TYR A 507 27.37 -16.89 -7.91
C TYR A 507 26.80 -16.47 -9.26
N ASN A 508 27.27 -15.32 -9.76
CA ASN A 508 26.96 -14.87 -11.12
C ASN A 508 28.02 -15.40 -12.07
N ILE A 509 27.63 -16.28 -13.00
CA ILE A 509 28.52 -16.95 -13.96
C ILE A 509 29.24 -15.92 -14.83
N SER A 510 28.48 -14.96 -15.36
CA SER A 510 28.95 -13.91 -16.27
C SER A 510 30.05 -13.02 -15.69
N THR A 511 29.95 -12.68 -14.41
CA THR A 511 30.86 -11.76 -13.71
C THR A 511 31.85 -12.46 -12.79
N SER A 512 31.70 -13.77 -12.60
CA SER A 512 32.42 -14.54 -11.58
C SER A 512 32.28 -13.98 -10.15
N LYS A 513 31.20 -13.26 -9.87
CA LYS A 513 30.97 -12.60 -8.58
C LYS A 513 30.16 -13.51 -7.65
N LYS A 514 30.73 -13.81 -6.49
CA LYS A 514 30.06 -14.48 -5.36
C LYS A 514 29.45 -13.45 -4.40
N THR A 515 28.20 -13.69 -4.00
CA THR A 515 27.43 -12.84 -3.08
C THR A 515 26.86 -13.70 -1.95
N LEU A 516 26.92 -13.22 -0.71
CA LEU A 516 26.20 -13.83 0.42
C LEU A 516 24.81 -13.20 0.46
N ILE A 517 23.76 -14.01 0.37
CA ILE A 517 22.37 -13.53 0.35
C ILE A 517 21.85 -13.35 1.79
N THR A 518 22.00 -14.37 2.64
CA THR A 518 21.45 -14.34 4.00
C THR A 518 22.49 -13.91 5.04
N THR A 519 22.11 -13.02 5.96
CA THR A 519 22.99 -12.51 7.05
C THR A 519 22.57 -12.95 8.47
N ASN A 520 21.34 -13.45 8.64
CA ASN A 520 20.77 -13.89 9.93
C ASN A 520 21.35 -15.20 10.47
N LYS A 521 21.68 -15.28 11.78
CA LYS A 521 22.33 -16.45 12.43
C LYS A 521 21.37 -17.62 12.67
N SER A 522 20.79 -18.12 11.58
CA SER A 522 19.94 -19.31 11.51
C SER A 522 20.40 -20.19 10.35
N THR A 523 19.89 -21.42 10.31
CA THR A 523 20.07 -22.40 9.25
C THR A 523 19.13 -22.07 8.10
N GLN A 524 19.69 -21.88 6.90
CA GLN A 524 18.95 -21.69 5.65
C GLN A 524 19.30 -22.80 4.65
N GLU A 525 18.29 -23.50 4.16
CA GLU A 525 18.43 -24.73 3.38
C GLU A 525 17.51 -24.76 2.16
N PHE A 526 17.84 -25.65 1.21
CA PHE A 526 17.06 -25.95 0.01
C PHE A 526 16.68 -24.71 -0.81
N PRO A 527 17.66 -23.91 -1.26
CA PRO A 527 17.37 -22.73 -2.05
C PRO A 527 16.84 -23.10 -3.44
N SER A 528 15.87 -22.34 -3.93
CA SER A 528 15.41 -22.35 -5.31
C SER A 528 15.41 -20.93 -5.89
N ILE A 529 15.48 -20.79 -7.21
CA ILE A 529 15.62 -19.48 -7.88
C ILE A 529 14.81 -19.42 -9.17
N TYR A 530 14.08 -18.32 -9.36
CA TYR A 530 13.47 -17.97 -10.64
C TYR A 530 13.48 -16.45 -10.82
N GLY A 531 13.90 -15.99 -11.99
CA GLY A 531 14.01 -14.56 -12.27
C GLY A 531 14.86 -13.88 -11.20
N ASN A 532 14.31 -12.87 -10.51
CA ASN A 532 15.01 -12.12 -9.47
C ASN A 532 14.69 -12.57 -8.04
N THR A 533 13.98 -13.69 -7.87
CA THR A 533 13.55 -14.16 -6.56
C THR A 533 14.29 -15.45 -6.21
N ILE A 534 14.92 -15.44 -5.04
CA ILE A 534 15.51 -16.62 -4.41
C ILE A 534 14.58 -17.01 -3.25
N VAL A 535 14.23 -18.27 -3.12
CA VAL A 535 13.41 -18.81 -2.03
C VAL A 535 14.19 -19.89 -1.27
N TRP A 536 14.00 -20.01 0.05
CA TRP A 536 14.63 -21.05 0.88
C TRP A 536 13.81 -21.36 2.14
N THR A 537 14.17 -22.45 2.82
CA THR A 537 13.68 -22.81 4.15
C THR A 537 14.59 -22.24 5.23
N ASP A 538 14.05 -21.62 6.28
CA ASP A 538 14.79 -20.93 7.34
C ASP A 538 14.29 -21.35 8.74
N ASP A 539 15.20 -21.79 9.62
CA ASP A 539 14.87 -22.24 10.98
C ASP A 539 14.88 -21.12 12.04
N ARG A 540 15.01 -19.84 11.64
CA ARG A 540 15.19 -18.73 12.59
C ARG A 540 14.10 -18.61 13.64
N ASN A 541 12.89 -19.06 13.35
CA ASN A 541 11.75 -18.98 14.26
C ASN A 541 11.63 -20.22 15.17
N GLY A 542 12.41 -21.28 14.94
CA GLY A 542 12.47 -22.49 15.77
C GLY A 542 13.34 -22.36 17.03
N ASN A 543 14.02 -21.23 17.25
CA ASN A 543 14.93 -20.99 18.39
C ASN A 543 16.01 -22.07 18.58
N GLY A 544 16.43 -22.75 17.50
CA GLY A 544 17.42 -23.84 17.56
C GLY A 544 16.89 -25.18 18.09
N LEU A 545 15.58 -25.31 18.29
CA LEU A 545 14.90 -26.59 18.46
C LEU A 545 14.33 -27.05 17.11
N PRO A 546 14.26 -28.37 16.84
CA PRO A 546 13.58 -28.88 15.66
C PRO A 546 12.09 -28.52 15.72
N GLY A 547 11.55 -28.01 14.61
CA GLY A 547 10.19 -27.51 14.46
C GLY A 547 10.13 -25.98 14.31
N ASN A 548 9.21 -25.51 13.46
CA ASN A 548 9.01 -24.10 13.06
C ASN A 548 10.05 -23.58 12.04
N SER A 549 10.25 -24.36 10.98
CA SER A 549 10.97 -23.92 9.77
C SER A 549 10.02 -23.15 8.88
N ASP A 550 10.42 -21.98 8.38
CA ASP A 550 9.59 -21.09 7.57
C ASP A 550 10.16 -20.89 6.17
N ILE A 551 9.31 -20.53 5.20
CA ILE A 551 9.73 -20.14 3.86
C ILE A 551 10.06 -18.66 3.81
N TYR A 552 11.22 -18.31 3.26
CA TYR A 552 11.66 -16.94 3.03
C TYR A 552 12.03 -16.72 1.58
N ILE A 553 11.86 -15.48 1.13
CA ILE A 553 12.32 -15.01 -0.18
C ILE A 553 13.29 -13.85 -0.05
N TYR A 554 14.13 -13.69 -1.07
CA TYR A 554 14.92 -12.50 -1.31
C TYR A 554 14.72 -12.05 -2.76
N ASN A 555 14.28 -10.81 -2.93
CA ASN A 555 14.12 -10.20 -4.24
C ASN A 555 15.35 -9.33 -4.58
N LEU A 556 16.12 -9.80 -5.56
CA LEU A 556 17.35 -9.17 -6.04
C LEU A 556 17.13 -7.80 -6.69
N SER A 557 15.91 -7.50 -7.17
CA SER A 557 15.62 -6.21 -7.84
C SER A 557 15.40 -5.06 -6.87
N ILE A 558 14.84 -5.37 -5.69
CA ILE A 558 14.50 -4.39 -4.66
C ILE A 558 15.35 -4.54 -3.40
N ASP A 559 16.32 -5.45 -3.40
CA ASP A 559 17.23 -5.73 -2.27
C ASP A 559 16.48 -5.99 -0.97
N MET A 560 15.49 -6.88 -1.02
CA MET A 560 14.58 -7.12 0.11
C MET A 560 14.40 -8.60 0.42
N GLU A 561 14.63 -8.96 1.68
CA GLU A 561 14.27 -10.25 2.28
C GLU A 561 12.84 -10.18 2.83
N THR A 562 12.06 -11.25 2.67
CA THR A 562 10.65 -11.30 3.07
C THR A 562 10.29 -12.70 3.56
N GLN A 563 9.69 -12.80 4.74
CA GLN A 563 9.18 -14.07 5.27
C GLN A 563 7.83 -14.40 4.63
N VAL A 564 7.74 -15.53 3.93
CA VAL A 564 6.53 -15.98 3.24
C VAL A 564 5.52 -16.57 4.21
N THR A 565 5.93 -17.55 5.02
CA THR A 565 5.04 -18.29 5.93
C THR A 565 5.09 -17.73 7.36
N THR A 566 4.09 -17.99 8.19
CA THR A 566 4.11 -17.61 9.62
C THR A 566 3.54 -18.68 10.55
N ASP A 567 3.07 -19.80 9.99
CA ASP A 567 2.54 -20.89 10.80
C ASP A 567 3.67 -21.57 11.59
N LYS A 568 3.37 -22.08 12.78
CA LYS A 568 4.39 -22.64 13.68
C LYS A 568 4.82 -24.07 13.30
N SER A 569 4.18 -24.66 12.30
CA SER A 569 4.56 -25.95 11.73
C SER A 569 5.89 -25.86 10.97
N ASP A 570 6.38 -27.00 10.50
CA ASP A 570 7.48 -26.99 9.54
C ASP A 570 6.94 -26.72 8.13
N GLN A 571 7.51 -25.73 7.45
CA GLN A 571 7.34 -25.47 6.03
C GLN A 571 8.68 -25.66 5.32
N LYS A 572 8.74 -26.58 4.34
CA LYS A 572 10.01 -27.07 3.76
C LYS A 572 9.92 -27.26 2.25
N ASN A 573 11.08 -27.55 1.65
CA ASN A 573 11.21 -27.91 0.23
C ASN A 573 10.52 -26.93 -0.75
N PRO A 574 10.85 -25.63 -0.71
CA PRO A 574 10.22 -24.66 -1.58
C PRO A 574 10.68 -24.80 -3.03
N ALA A 575 9.74 -24.68 -3.97
CA ALA A 575 10.00 -24.51 -5.39
C ALA A 575 9.34 -23.23 -5.92
N ILE A 576 9.92 -22.61 -6.95
CA ILE A 576 9.45 -21.33 -7.48
C ILE A 576 9.38 -21.31 -9.00
N TYR A 577 8.30 -20.75 -9.55
CA TYR A 577 8.19 -20.40 -10.96
C TYR A 577 7.37 -19.13 -11.14
N GLY A 578 7.90 -18.15 -11.87
CA GLY A 578 7.23 -16.87 -12.03
C GLY A 578 7.08 -16.17 -10.69
N ASN A 579 5.82 -15.86 -10.33
CA ASN A 579 5.43 -15.30 -9.05
C ASN A 579 4.85 -16.34 -8.08
N LYS A 580 4.96 -17.64 -8.39
CA LYS A 580 4.35 -18.72 -7.61
C LYS A 580 5.43 -19.47 -6.83
N ILE A 581 5.21 -19.65 -5.54
CA ILE A 581 6.07 -20.42 -4.64
C ILE A 581 5.24 -21.56 -4.08
N VAL A 582 5.74 -22.78 -4.16
CA VAL A 582 5.09 -23.96 -3.57
C VAL A 582 6.00 -24.59 -2.54
N TRP A 583 5.44 -25.15 -1.48
CA TRP A 583 6.19 -25.82 -0.39
C TRP A 583 5.36 -26.93 0.23
N GLU A 584 6.02 -27.78 1.02
CA GLU A 584 5.35 -28.75 1.88
C GLU A 584 5.13 -28.15 3.28
N ASP A 585 3.95 -28.34 3.86
CA ASP A 585 3.53 -27.73 5.12
C ASP A 585 2.97 -28.76 6.10
N TRP A 586 3.50 -28.79 7.30
CA TRP A 586 3.16 -29.79 8.32
C TRP A 586 2.04 -29.35 9.29
N ARG A 587 1.31 -28.25 9.00
CA ARG A 587 0.32 -27.68 9.93
C ARG A 587 -0.87 -28.58 10.22
N ASN A 588 -1.16 -29.52 9.32
CA ASN A 588 -2.28 -30.48 9.46
C ASN A 588 -1.83 -31.86 9.98
N GLY A 589 -0.61 -31.98 10.49
CA GLY A 589 -0.06 -33.21 11.07
C GLY A 589 0.64 -34.15 10.07
N ASN A 590 0.27 -34.08 8.79
CA ASN A 590 0.99 -34.63 7.65
C ASN A 590 1.40 -33.46 6.73
N PRO A 591 2.42 -33.64 5.87
CA PRO A 591 2.80 -32.62 4.91
C PRO A 591 1.71 -32.50 3.83
N ASP A 592 1.24 -31.28 3.63
CA ASP A 592 0.36 -30.84 2.55
C ASP A 592 1.12 -29.89 1.61
N ILE A 593 0.69 -29.75 0.36
CA ILE A 593 1.25 -28.77 -0.57
C ILE A 593 0.50 -27.45 -0.45
N TYR A 594 1.25 -26.37 -0.27
CA TYR A 594 0.75 -25.00 -0.28
C TYR A 594 1.37 -24.21 -1.43
N LEU A 595 0.68 -23.13 -1.81
CA LEU A 595 1.05 -22.17 -2.84
C LEU A 595 1.00 -20.77 -2.26
N CYS A 596 1.99 -19.94 -2.58
CA CYS A 596 1.95 -18.49 -2.38
C CYS A 596 2.10 -17.80 -3.73
N ILE A 597 1.20 -16.84 -4.00
CA ILE A 597 1.35 -15.87 -5.08
C ILE A 597 2.03 -14.63 -4.53
N VAL A 598 3.21 -14.30 -5.07
CA VAL A 598 4.02 -13.15 -4.69
C VAL A 598 3.79 -12.00 -5.67
N SER A 599 3.10 -10.95 -5.24
CA SER A 599 2.92 -9.74 -6.02
C SER A 599 3.89 -8.68 -5.53
N VAL A 600 4.85 -8.33 -6.39
CA VAL A 600 5.76 -7.21 -6.14
C VAL A 600 5.21 -6.02 -6.92
N GLU A 601 4.75 -4.99 -6.21
CA GLU A 601 4.33 -3.75 -6.86
C GLU A 601 5.56 -3.07 -7.48
N LYS A 602 5.72 -3.25 -8.78
CA LYS A 602 6.73 -2.51 -9.55
C LYS A 602 6.28 -1.06 -9.60
N ALA A 603 7.04 -0.15 -8.98
CA ALA A 603 6.82 1.29 -9.15
C ALA A 603 6.72 1.61 -10.66
N GLU A 604 5.56 2.10 -11.12
CA GLU A 604 5.34 2.35 -12.55
C GLU A 604 6.32 3.40 -13.11
N LEU A 605 7.19 2.97 -14.03
CA LEU A 605 8.04 3.88 -14.80
C LEU A 605 7.20 4.61 -15.87
N LYS A 606 6.90 5.87 -15.62
CA LYS A 606 6.11 6.75 -16.50
C LYS A 606 6.94 7.16 -17.75
N PRO A 607 6.32 7.31 -18.95
CA PRO A 607 7.02 7.83 -20.13
C PRO A 607 7.66 9.19 -19.85
N PRO A 608 8.84 9.48 -20.44
CA PRO A 608 9.44 10.78 -20.30
C PRO A 608 8.56 11.81 -21.01
N VAL A 609 8.39 12.97 -20.40
CA VAL A 609 7.69 14.10 -21.01
C VAL A 609 8.71 15.20 -21.19
N ALA A 610 9.08 15.48 -22.44
CA ALA A 610 9.94 16.61 -22.78
C ALA A 610 9.19 17.90 -22.46
N ASP A 611 9.68 18.68 -21.51
CA ASP A 611 9.19 20.03 -21.28
C ASP A 611 10.33 20.94 -20.84
N PHE A 612 10.25 22.21 -21.23
CA PHE A 612 11.16 23.21 -20.75
C PHE A 612 10.55 24.59 -20.81
N ASN A 613 11.03 25.45 -19.93
CA ASN A 613 10.71 26.85 -19.95
C ASN A 613 11.89 27.69 -20.43
N ILE A 614 11.57 28.84 -21.02
CA ILE A 614 12.54 29.88 -21.38
C ILE A 614 12.08 31.21 -20.81
N ASN A 615 13.04 31.97 -20.25
CA ASN A 615 12.74 33.26 -19.62
C ASN A 615 12.29 34.33 -20.63
N VAL A 616 12.73 34.26 -21.89
CA VAL A 616 12.35 35.16 -22.98
C VAL A 616 12.26 34.40 -24.31
N THR A 617 11.24 34.71 -25.12
CA THR A 617 11.07 34.16 -26.49
C THR A 617 11.48 35.15 -27.58
N SER A 618 11.71 36.42 -27.24
CA SER A 618 12.22 37.42 -28.16
C SER A 618 12.92 38.54 -27.42
N GLY A 619 13.81 39.25 -28.10
CA GLY A 619 14.54 40.37 -27.51
C GLY A 619 15.68 40.81 -28.41
N TYR A 620 16.40 41.86 -28.03
CA TYR A 620 17.44 42.42 -28.88
C TYR A 620 18.78 41.71 -28.68
N SER A 621 19.54 41.51 -29.76
CA SER A 621 20.92 40.99 -29.64
C SER A 621 21.82 41.98 -28.86
N PRO A 622 22.72 41.47 -27.98
CA PRO A 622 22.85 40.07 -27.59
C PRO A 622 21.73 39.66 -26.62
N LEU A 623 21.04 38.57 -26.95
CA LEU A 623 19.91 38.07 -26.15
C LEU A 623 20.36 36.85 -25.35
N SER A 624 20.42 37.03 -24.02
CA SER A 624 20.69 35.94 -23.10
C SER A 624 19.38 35.26 -22.73
N VAL A 625 19.27 33.96 -23.05
CA VAL A 625 18.08 33.14 -22.77
C VAL A 625 18.46 32.04 -21.79
N GLN A 626 17.74 31.98 -20.68
CA GLN A 626 17.83 30.90 -19.72
C GLN A 626 16.84 29.82 -20.12
N PHE A 627 17.35 28.62 -20.34
CA PHE A 627 16.60 27.40 -20.54
C PHE A 627 16.59 26.62 -19.24
N THR A 628 15.41 26.18 -18.84
CA THR A 628 15.20 25.33 -17.67
C THR A 628 14.42 24.12 -18.10
N ASP A 629 15.06 22.96 -17.98
CA ASP A 629 14.42 21.67 -18.21
C ASP A 629 13.35 21.42 -17.14
N LEU A 630 12.13 21.18 -17.59
CA LEU A 630 10.97 20.79 -16.78
C LEU A 630 10.51 19.37 -17.10
N SER A 631 11.34 18.62 -17.84
CA SER A 631 11.01 17.29 -18.31
C SER A 631 10.80 16.35 -17.15
N LYS A 632 9.76 15.52 -17.25
CA LYS A 632 9.39 14.55 -16.23
C LYS A 632 9.81 13.16 -16.67
N ASN A 633 10.14 12.30 -15.72
CA ASN A 633 10.44 10.88 -15.91
C ASN A 633 11.59 10.61 -16.91
N ALA A 634 12.48 11.58 -17.14
CA ALA A 634 13.63 11.45 -18.03
C ALA A 634 14.89 11.06 -17.26
N VAL A 635 15.67 10.13 -17.82
CA VAL A 635 16.97 9.68 -17.31
C VAL A 635 18.11 10.43 -17.99
N SER A 636 17.93 10.85 -19.25
CA SER A 636 18.91 11.66 -19.99
C SER A 636 18.24 12.84 -20.71
N ARG A 637 19.04 13.88 -21.01
CA ARG A 637 18.60 15.13 -21.65
C ARG A 637 19.70 15.70 -22.56
N VAL A 638 19.30 16.27 -23.69
CA VAL A 638 20.19 16.86 -24.70
C VAL A 638 19.56 18.14 -25.25
N TRP A 639 20.30 19.25 -25.18
CA TRP A 639 19.95 20.54 -25.75
C TRP A 639 20.67 20.77 -27.08
N ASP A 640 19.93 21.29 -28.05
CA ASP A 640 20.41 21.83 -29.32
C ASP A 640 19.71 23.19 -29.53
N PHE A 641 20.44 24.29 -29.36
CA PHE A 641 19.87 25.65 -29.29
C PHE A 641 19.66 26.29 -30.66
N ASN A 642 20.28 25.75 -31.72
CA ASN A 642 20.12 26.22 -33.10
C ASN A 642 19.44 25.19 -34.02
N ASN A 643 19.15 23.99 -33.49
CA ASN A 643 18.55 22.84 -34.16
C ASN A 643 19.31 22.43 -35.44
N ASP A 644 20.63 22.37 -35.35
CA ASP A 644 21.51 21.91 -36.43
C ASP A 644 21.83 20.40 -36.36
N GLY A 645 21.35 19.72 -35.30
CA GLY A 645 21.55 18.29 -35.06
C GLY A 645 22.79 17.98 -34.22
N VAL A 646 23.48 18.99 -33.70
CA VAL A 646 24.65 18.84 -32.82
C VAL A 646 24.26 19.18 -31.37
N THR A 647 24.75 18.38 -30.41
CA THR A 647 24.51 18.62 -28.99
C THR A 647 25.30 19.83 -28.50
N ASP A 648 24.60 20.83 -27.97
CA ASP A 648 25.18 22.01 -27.32
C ASP A 648 25.37 21.83 -25.81
N SER A 649 24.45 21.13 -25.13
CA SER A 649 24.53 20.90 -23.68
C SER A 649 23.71 19.69 -23.21
N ILE A 650 24.03 19.17 -22.03
CA ILE A 650 23.29 18.11 -21.32
C ILE A 650 22.83 18.55 -19.91
N ASP A 651 23.07 19.82 -19.54
CA ASP A 651 22.72 20.33 -18.21
C ASP A 651 21.23 20.68 -18.10
N ALA A 652 20.66 20.56 -16.90
CA ALA A 652 19.23 20.85 -16.68
C ALA A 652 18.87 22.35 -16.79
N ASN A 653 19.82 23.23 -16.47
CA ASN A 653 19.64 24.68 -16.56
C ASN A 653 20.80 25.30 -17.32
N VAL A 654 20.52 25.89 -18.49
CA VAL A 654 21.56 26.43 -19.37
C VAL A 654 21.25 27.88 -19.72
N VAL A 655 22.25 28.76 -19.63
CA VAL A 655 22.18 30.10 -20.22
C VAL A 655 22.87 30.05 -21.58
N TYR A 656 22.11 30.31 -22.64
CA TYR A 656 22.66 30.43 -24.00
C TYR A 656 22.47 31.86 -24.52
N VAL A 657 23.54 32.42 -25.11
CA VAL A 657 23.56 33.83 -25.56
C VAL A 657 23.54 33.89 -27.08
N TYR A 658 22.42 34.35 -27.64
CA TYR A 658 22.31 34.60 -29.07
C TYR A 658 22.90 35.97 -29.42
N THR A 659 24.05 35.96 -30.07
CA THR A 659 24.83 37.17 -30.38
C THR A 659 24.44 37.84 -31.69
N ALA A 660 23.76 37.14 -32.60
CA ALA A 660 23.27 37.69 -33.86
C ALA A 660 21.73 37.77 -33.90
N PRO A 661 21.16 38.79 -34.56
CA PRO A 661 19.72 38.84 -34.80
C PRO A 661 19.31 37.74 -35.80
N GLY A 662 18.17 37.08 -35.53
CA GLY A 662 17.66 35.93 -36.30
C GLY A 662 16.62 35.15 -35.51
N THR A 663 15.94 34.21 -36.16
CA THR A 663 15.01 33.28 -35.51
C THR A 663 15.70 31.93 -35.33
N TYR A 664 15.81 31.48 -34.10
CA TYR A 664 16.45 30.21 -33.72
C TYR A 664 15.41 29.23 -33.22
N THR A 665 15.53 27.96 -33.56
CA THR A 665 14.70 26.90 -32.99
C THR A 665 15.54 26.13 -32.00
N VAL A 666 15.17 26.16 -30.72
CA VAL A 666 15.76 25.28 -29.70
C VAL A 666 15.02 23.94 -29.69
N ASN A 667 15.75 22.87 -29.47
CA ASN A 667 15.26 21.52 -29.32
C ASN A 667 15.83 20.89 -28.04
N LEU A 668 14.95 20.40 -27.17
CA LEU A 668 15.28 19.57 -26.02
C LEU A 668 14.83 18.14 -26.30
N THR A 669 15.76 17.20 -26.36
CA THR A 669 15.46 15.77 -26.44
C THR A 669 15.74 15.12 -25.08
N VAL A 670 14.75 14.44 -24.52
CA VAL A 670 14.90 13.67 -23.28
C VAL A 670 14.50 12.23 -23.48
N SER A 671 15.14 11.33 -22.74
CA SER A 671 14.84 9.89 -22.86
C SER A 671 14.93 9.15 -21.54
N ASN A 672 14.24 8.02 -21.50
CA ASN A 672 14.39 6.97 -20.51
C ASN A 672 14.29 5.61 -21.23
N GLU A 673 14.31 4.51 -20.48
CA GLU A 673 14.24 3.15 -21.02
C GLU A 673 12.98 2.86 -21.87
N LYS A 674 11.90 3.64 -21.73
CA LYS A 674 10.66 3.47 -22.51
C LYS A 674 10.69 4.20 -23.85
N SER A 675 11.16 5.45 -23.91
CA SER A 675 11.12 6.25 -25.14
C SER A 675 12.05 7.46 -25.09
N ALA A 676 12.33 8.03 -26.26
CA ALA A 676 12.93 9.35 -26.41
C ALA A 676 11.90 10.30 -27.02
N VAL A 677 11.71 11.46 -26.39
CA VAL A 677 10.78 12.49 -26.85
C VAL A 677 11.47 13.84 -26.88
N SER A 678 11.08 14.67 -27.85
CA SER A 678 11.67 15.99 -28.05
C SER A 678 10.62 17.08 -27.99
N LYS A 679 10.98 18.25 -27.44
CA LYS A 679 10.18 19.47 -27.50
C LYS A 679 11.00 20.58 -28.14
N THR A 680 10.38 21.34 -29.04
CA THR A 680 11.02 22.48 -29.71
C THR A 680 10.33 23.80 -29.38
N ARG A 681 11.08 24.91 -29.47
CA ARG A 681 10.54 26.27 -29.32
C ARG A 681 11.35 27.28 -30.12
N THR A 682 10.72 28.30 -30.68
CA THR A 682 11.39 29.35 -31.45
C THR A 682 11.72 30.58 -30.60
N ILE A 683 12.87 31.21 -30.89
CA ILE A 683 13.35 32.44 -30.25
C ILE A 683 13.68 33.48 -31.33
N ASP A 684 13.09 34.66 -31.23
CA ASP A 684 13.29 35.77 -32.17
C ASP A 684 14.22 36.84 -31.62
N VAL A 685 15.43 36.92 -32.18
CA VAL A 685 16.45 37.89 -31.78
C VAL A 685 16.39 39.10 -32.71
N LEU A 686 15.92 40.22 -32.19
CA LEU A 686 15.64 41.45 -32.92
C LEU A 686 16.83 42.42 -32.90
N LYS A 687 16.75 43.47 -33.73
CA LYS A 687 17.72 44.58 -33.77
C LYS A 687 17.14 45.83 -33.10
N LYS A 688 17.85 46.43 -32.14
CA LYS A 688 17.32 47.51 -31.27
C LYS A 688 17.16 48.86 -32.01
N SER A 689 15.99 49.48 -31.90
CA SER A 689 15.69 50.85 -32.36
C SER A 689 14.92 51.66 -31.30
N SER A 690 15.24 52.95 -31.13
CA SER A 690 14.81 53.79 -30.00
C SER A 690 13.61 54.71 -30.29
N SER A 691 12.53 54.63 -29.48
CA SER A 691 11.63 55.73 -29.01
C SER A 691 10.32 55.17 -28.39
N GLY A 692 9.67 55.93 -27.48
CA GLY A 692 8.78 55.41 -26.41
C GLY A 692 7.25 55.50 -26.59
N GLY A 693 6.52 55.02 -25.55
CA GLY A 693 5.05 55.12 -25.40
C GLY A 693 4.41 54.19 -24.35
N SER A 694 3.78 54.78 -23.31
CA SER A 694 2.75 54.37 -22.31
C SER A 694 2.24 52.90 -22.10
N SER A 695 2.07 52.48 -20.82
CA SER A 695 0.82 51.88 -20.21
C SER A 695 1.06 50.90 -19.04
N GLY A 696 0.11 50.84 -18.08
CA GLY A 696 -0.19 49.65 -17.25
C GLY A 696 0.46 49.54 -15.86
N GLY A 697 -0.37 49.54 -14.80
CA GLY A 697 0.07 49.53 -13.40
C GLY A 697 0.53 48.16 -12.84
N GLY A 698 1.41 48.23 -11.84
CA GLY A 698 1.81 47.12 -10.98
C GLY A 698 2.61 47.66 -9.80
N GLY A 699 2.15 47.40 -8.57
CA GLY A 699 2.90 47.71 -7.34
C GLY A 699 4.24 46.97 -7.35
N GLY A 700 5.33 47.73 -7.45
CA GLY A 700 6.69 47.19 -7.46
C GLY A 700 7.20 46.97 -6.04
N SER A 701 7.88 45.84 -5.83
CA SER A 701 8.60 45.58 -4.58
C SER A 701 9.71 46.63 -4.37
N PRO A 702 9.80 47.23 -3.18
CA PRO A 702 10.92 48.09 -2.79
C PRO A 702 12.22 47.32 -2.48
N GLU A 703 12.16 45.98 -2.37
CA GLU A 703 13.31 45.15 -2.05
C GLU A 703 14.20 44.96 -3.29
N PRO A 704 15.53 45.21 -3.20
CA PRO A 704 16.44 44.93 -4.29
C PRO A 704 16.38 43.46 -4.71
N ALA A 705 16.16 43.20 -6.00
CA ALA A 705 16.02 41.85 -6.55
C ALA A 705 17.18 40.89 -6.18
N LYS A 706 18.38 41.41 -5.90
CA LYS A 706 19.53 40.63 -5.43
C LYS A 706 19.34 40.00 -4.04
N ASN A 707 18.50 40.59 -3.19
CA ASN A 707 18.24 40.14 -1.81
C ASN A 707 17.00 39.26 -1.70
N VAL A 708 16.15 39.23 -2.74
CA VAL A 708 15.01 38.32 -2.81
C VAL A 708 15.52 36.92 -3.17
N GLU A 709 15.28 35.95 -2.31
CA GLU A 709 15.59 34.54 -2.54
C GLU A 709 14.56 33.94 -3.48
N THR A 710 13.29 34.17 -3.16
CA THR A 710 12.13 33.66 -3.89
C THR A 710 10.93 34.54 -3.57
N LYS A 711 9.96 34.61 -4.48
CA LYS A 711 8.72 35.35 -4.25
C LYS A 711 7.53 34.66 -4.88
N GLU A 712 6.38 34.82 -4.26
CA GLU A 712 5.11 34.28 -4.73
C GLU A 712 4.05 35.37 -4.78
N LEU A 713 3.12 35.25 -5.73
CA LEU A 713 2.06 36.22 -5.95
C LEU A 713 0.70 35.52 -5.93
N SER A 714 -0.27 36.15 -5.29
CA SER A 714 -1.66 35.71 -5.26
C SER A 714 -2.58 36.89 -5.63
N GLN A 715 -3.70 36.65 -6.30
CA GLN A 715 -4.63 37.70 -6.72
C GLN A 715 -6.04 37.43 -6.24
N ALA A 716 -6.71 38.45 -5.69
CA ALA A 716 -8.10 38.36 -5.25
C ALA A 716 -8.83 39.70 -5.37
N TYR A 717 -10.16 39.68 -5.37
CA TYR A 717 -10.97 40.90 -5.39
C TYR A 717 -11.29 41.37 -3.97
N ILE A 718 -10.83 42.58 -3.63
CA ILE A 718 -11.07 43.17 -2.31
C ILE A 718 -12.32 44.05 -2.36
N THR A 719 -13.31 43.73 -1.52
CA THR A 719 -14.57 44.47 -1.37
C THR A 719 -14.77 44.87 0.09
N ASN A 720 -15.23 46.09 0.34
CA ASN A 720 -15.50 46.59 1.69
C ASN A 720 -16.48 45.67 2.47
N GLY A 721 -16.16 45.40 3.74
CA GLY A 721 -16.95 44.59 4.67
C GLY A 721 -16.83 43.08 4.46
N LYS A 722 -15.91 42.60 3.61
CA LYS A 722 -15.69 41.17 3.38
C LYS A 722 -14.31 40.73 3.86
N ALA A 723 -14.29 39.53 4.45
CA ALA A 723 -13.08 38.75 4.65
C ALA A 723 -12.47 38.36 3.30
N ILE A 724 -11.15 38.47 3.21
CA ILE A 724 -10.38 38.07 2.02
C ILE A 724 -9.17 37.23 2.45
N LYS A 725 -8.87 36.19 1.65
CA LYS A 725 -7.71 35.32 1.82
C LYS A 725 -6.93 35.26 0.52
N PHE A 726 -5.61 35.34 0.63
CA PHE A 726 -4.65 35.17 -0.45
C PHE A 726 -3.83 33.91 -0.17
N ASP A 727 -4.14 32.82 -0.86
CA ASP A 727 -3.39 31.57 -0.76
C ASP A 727 -2.21 31.57 -1.74
N PHE A 728 -1.05 31.08 -1.27
CA PHE A 728 0.20 30.94 -2.03
C PHE A 728 0.42 29.46 -2.38
N ALA A 729 -0.33 28.99 -3.38
CA ALA A 729 -0.48 27.57 -3.69
C ALA A 729 0.79 26.86 -4.21
N LYS A 730 1.84 27.58 -4.59
CA LYS A 730 3.12 26.96 -4.98
C LYS A 730 4.00 26.63 -3.79
N ASN A 731 3.65 27.13 -2.60
CA ASN A 731 4.41 26.98 -1.36
C ASN A 731 5.90 27.36 -1.55
N ALA A 732 6.18 28.33 -2.41
CA ALA A 732 7.55 28.68 -2.79
C ALA A 732 8.25 29.55 -1.73
N THR A 733 7.53 29.99 -0.71
CA THR A 733 8.02 30.78 0.43
C THR A 733 7.62 30.12 1.75
N CYS A 734 8.11 30.63 2.88
CA CYS A 734 7.66 30.21 4.21
C CYS A 734 6.22 30.66 4.55
N VAL A 735 5.61 31.58 3.79
CA VAL A 735 4.22 32.04 3.99
C VAL A 735 3.28 31.25 3.08
N MET A 736 2.24 30.70 3.69
CA MET A 736 1.23 29.86 3.03
C MET A 736 0.00 30.66 2.61
N TYR A 737 -0.42 31.59 3.47
CA TYR A 737 -1.51 32.50 3.15
C TYR A 737 -1.45 33.76 3.99
N VAL A 738 -2.12 34.81 3.51
CA VAL A 738 -2.50 35.97 4.33
C VAL A 738 -3.99 36.25 4.20
N SER A 739 -4.63 36.66 5.29
CA SER A 739 -6.06 37.01 5.30
C SER A 739 -6.34 38.24 6.13
N PHE A 740 -7.44 38.94 5.84
CA PHE A 740 -7.93 40.09 6.61
C PHE A 740 -9.37 40.44 6.25
N ASP A 741 -10.02 41.22 7.11
CA ASP A 741 -11.30 41.87 6.82
C ASP A 741 -11.07 43.25 6.23
N SER A 742 -11.68 43.52 5.09
CA SER A 742 -11.46 44.78 4.37
C SER A 742 -12.39 45.90 4.84
N LYS A 743 -11.83 47.06 5.18
CA LYS A 743 -12.59 48.30 5.44
C LYS A 743 -12.82 49.16 4.19
N LYS A 744 -12.25 48.78 3.03
CA LYS A 744 -12.32 49.52 1.76
C LYS A 744 -12.23 48.64 0.52
N THR A 745 -13.03 48.93 -0.49
CA THR A 745 -12.94 48.26 -1.80
C THR A 745 -11.68 48.66 -2.57
N ALA A 746 -10.91 47.69 -3.07
CA ALA A 746 -9.75 47.89 -3.95
C ALA A 746 -9.83 47.12 -5.29
N GLY A 747 -10.88 46.33 -5.51
CA GLY A 747 -11.03 45.56 -6.75
C GLY A 747 -9.97 44.47 -6.87
N LYS A 748 -9.62 44.10 -8.10
CA LYS A 748 -8.61 43.05 -8.37
C LYS A 748 -7.24 43.49 -7.87
N THR A 749 -6.76 42.84 -6.81
CA THR A 749 -5.55 43.19 -6.09
C THR A 749 -4.57 42.02 -6.12
N THR A 750 -3.30 42.33 -6.34
CA THR A 750 -2.20 41.35 -6.25
C THR A 750 -1.51 41.51 -4.90
N THR A 751 -1.31 40.39 -4.22
CA THR A 751 -0.47 40.28 -3.03
C THR A 751 0.82 39.57 -3.39
N ILE A 752 1.96 40.08 -2.92
CA ILE A 752 3.30 39.54 -3.17
C ILE A 752 3.92 39.19 -1.81
N VAL A 753 4.42 37.96 -1.67
CA VAL A 753 5.31 37.57 -0.59
C VAL A 753 6.71 37.38 -1.15
N GLU A 754 7.71 37.94 -0.49
CA GLU A 754 9.11 37.84 -0.90
C GLU A 754 9.94 37.29 0.26
N GLN A 755 10.43 36.06 0.14
CA GLN A 755 11.40 35.48 1.06
C GLN A 755 12.79 35.95 0.68
N LEU A 756 13.60 36.28 1.68
CA LEU A 756 14.84 37.03 1.51
C LEU A 756 16.06 36.19 1.88
N LYS A 757 17.15 36.40 1.14
CA LYS A 757 18.45 35.76 1.39
C LYS A 757 19.10 36.28 2.67
N ASN A 758 18.83 37.54 3.02
CA ASN A 758 19.32 38.21 4.22
C ASN A 758 18.20 39.09 4.78
N LYS A 759 18.50 39.91 5.81
CA LYS A 759 17.56 40.92 6.31
C LYS A 759 17.06 41.82 5.18
N SER A 760 15.80 42.28 5.27
CA SER A 760 15.21 43.23 4.33
C SER A 760 16.05 44.51 4.21
N ALA A 761 16.20 45.04 3.00
CA ALA A 761 16.87 46.33 2.78
C ALA A 761 16.09 47.51 3.41
N LEU A 762 14.86 47.25 3.87
CA LEU A 762 13.97 48.21 4.52
C LEU A 762 14.10 48.22 6.05
N VAL A 763 14.90 47.31 6.63
CA VAL A 763 15.10 47.21 8.08
C VAL A 763 16.53 47.56 8.49
N SER A 764 16.70 48.24 9.61
CA SER A 764 18.00 48.66 10.13
C SER A 764 18.82 47.50 10.70
N GLU A 765 18.17 46.54 11.35
CA GLU A 765 18.79 45.41 12.07
C GLU A 765 17.85 44.20 12.11
N LEU A 766 18.37 43.03 12.49
CA LEU A 766 17.57 41.81 12.71
C LEU A 766 16.95 41.83 14.11
N PRO A 767 15.80 41.17 14.34
CA PRO A 767 15.21 41.03 15.68
C PRO A 767 16.05 40.10 16.55
N GLU A 768 15.79 40.13 17.85
CA GLU A 768 16.44 39.26 18.83
C GLU A 768 16.01 37.79 18.65
N GLY A 769 16.97 36.87 18.83
CA GLY A 769 16.79 35.43 18.63
C GLY A 769 17.38 34.90 17.32
N GLU A 770 17.39 33.58 17.18
CA GLU A 770 17.91 32.92 15.98
C GLU A 770 16.88 33.07 14.85
N VAL A 771 17.31 33.61 13.70
CA VAL A 771 16.41 33.97 12.60
C VAL A 771 16.29 32.80 11.62
N TYR A 772 15.09 32.24 11.48
CA TYR A 772 14.81 31.19 10.48
C TYR A 772 14.77 31.78 9.07
N ARG A 773 13.86 32.73 8.83
CA ARG A 773 13.65 33.39 7.53
C ARG A 773 13.18 34.83 7.72
N SER A 774 13.70 35.72 6.87
CA SER A 774 13.18 37.09 6.69
C SER A 774 12.33 37.16 5.43
N PHE A 775 11.21 37.88 5.47
CA PHE A 775 10.32 38.04 4.31
C PHE A 775 9.54 39.36 4.31
N ASN A 776 9.04 39.78 3.14
CA ASN A 776 8.19 40.95 2.99
C ASN A 776 6.81 40.53 2.46
N VAL A 777 5.76 41.23 2.89
CA VAL A 777 4.38 41.03 2.38
C VAL A 777 3.82 42.35 1.85
N TRP A 778 3.44 42.37 0.57
CA TRP A 778 2.91 43.53 -0.13
C TRP A 778 1.51 43.25 -0.68
N VAL A 779 0.48 43.90 -0.13
CA VAL A 779 -0.90 43.76 -0.62
C VAL A 779 -1.26 45.00 -1.44
N GLY A 780 -1.45 44.84 -2.76
CA GLY A 780 -1.84 45.90 -3.68
C GLY A 780 -0.75 46.95 -3.94
N ASN A 781 -1.14 48.09 -4.51
CA ASN A 781 -0.22 49.21 -4.71
C ASN A 781 0.26 49.74 -3.34
N ASN A 782 1.55 50.07 -3.23
CA ASN A 782 2.26 50.40 -1.99
C ASN A 782 1.37 51.13 -0.95
N GLY A 783 1.07 50.45 0.15
CA GLY A 783 0.38 51.02 1.32
C GLY A 783 -1.13 50.82 1.40
N PHE A 784 -1.73 49.91 0.62
CA PHE A 784 -3.16 49.60 0.78
C PHE A 784 -3.47 48.94 2.14
N ALA A 785 -2.71 47.92 2.54
CA ALA A 785 -3.03 47.10 3.70
C ALA A 785 -2.41 47.62 5.02
N THR A 786 -2.82 48.83 5.38
CA THR A 786 -2.56 49.47 6.70
C THR A 786 -3.74 49.24 7.65
N GLU A 787 -3.55 49.37 8.96
CA GLU A 787 -4.59 49.30 10.01
C GLU A 787 -5.83 50.18 9.75
N LYS A 788 -5.69 51.26 8.95
CA LYS A 788 -6.80 52.12 8.52
C LYS A 788 -7.75 51.46 7.51
N ASN A 789 -7.26 50.49 6.74
CA ASN A 789 -7.97 49.92 5.59
C ASN A 789 -8.30 48.43 5.79
N ILE A 790 -7.76 47.78 6.82
CA ILE A 790 -7.97 46.35 7.13
C ILE A 790 -8.17 46.14 8.64
N GLU A 791 -8.74 45.00 9.04
CA GLU A 791 -8.75 44.48 10.41
C GLU A 791 -8.67 42.94 10.41
N ASN A 792 -8.55 42.33 11.60
CA ASN A 792 -8.49 40.86 11.78
C ASN A 792 -7.48 40.19 10.84
N SER A 793 -6.30 40.80 10.69
CA SER A 793 -5.31 40.35 9.70
C SER A 793 -4.43 39.23 10.26
N VAL A 794 -4.19 38.21 9.45
CA VAL A 794 -3.49 36.97 9.85
C VAL A 794 -2.47 36.57 8.80
N ILE A 795 -1.33 36.05 9.26
CA ILE A 795 -0.33 35.37 8.43
C ILE A 795 -0.26 33.90 8.86
N GLY A 796 -0.45 33.00 7.89
CA GLY A 796 -0.15 31.58 8.03
C GLY A 796 1.22 31.27 7.45
N PHE A 797 2.13 30.70 8.24
CA PHE A 797 3.50 30.40 7.83
C PHE A 797 3.96 29.03 8.34
N ARG A 798 5.05 28.52 7.79
CA ARG A 798 5.62 27.21 8.15
C ARG A 798 7.11 27.28 8.47
N VAL A 799 7.54 26.41 9.37
CA VAL A 799 8.94 26.30 9.85
C VAL A 799 9.41 24.87 9.68
N GLU A 800 10.60 24.68 9.10
CA GLU A 800 11.18 23.34 8.91
C GLU A 800 11.57 22.72 10.24
N LYS A 801 11.16 21.46 10.46
CA LYS A 801 11.55 20.69 11.65
C LYS A 801 13.08 20.52 11.74
N ALA A 802 13.75 20.44 10.58
CA ALA A 802 15.21 20.38 10.49
C ALA A 802 15.89 21.60 11.13
N TRP A 803 15.42 22.82 10.86
CA TRP A 803 16.00 24.04 11.46
C TRP A 803 15.83 24.06 12.99
N ILE A 804 14.68 23.62 13.49
CA ILE A 804 14.41 23.53 14.94
C ILE A 804 15.39 22.56 15.61
N GLN A 805 15.68 21.43 14.95
CA GLN A 805 16.62 20.43 15.43
C GLN A 805 18.07 20.89 15.35
N ASP A 806 18.48 21.44 14.21
CA ASP A 806 19.85 21.85 13.91
C ASP A 806 20.29 23.02 14.81
N GLU A 807 19.43 24.02 14.96
CA GLU A 807 19.69 25.21 15.79
C GLU A 807 19.20 25.04 17.25
N LYS A 808 18.71 23.84 17.60
CA LYS A 808 18.25 23.47 18.96
C LYS A 808 17.20 24.42 19.53
N ILE A 809 16.29 24.90 18.68
CA ILE A 809 15.27 25.88 19.02
C ILE A 809 14.23 25.25 19.96
N ASP A 810 13.86 25.98 21.02
CA ASP A 810 12.68 25.63 21.80
C ASP A 810 11.41 25.96 21.00
N GLN A 811 10.61 24.96 20.66
CA GLN A 811 9.45 25.14 19.78
C GLN A 811 8.45 26.19 20.32
N ILE A 812 8.31 26.31 21.65
CA ILE A 812 7.42 27.28 22.29
C ILE A 812 7.95 28.73 22.16
N SER A 813 9.26 28.89 21.88
CA SER A 813 9.90 30.20 21.69
C SER A 813 9.75 30.76 20.26
N ILE A 814 9.13 30.02 19.35
CA ILE A 814 8.94 30.46 17.95
C ILE A 814 7.95 31.63 17.92
N LEU A 815 8.37 32.74 17.33
CA LEU A 815 7.61 33.99 17.24
C LEU A 815 7.66 34.57 15.83
N LEU A 816 6.67 35.40 15.48
CA LEU A 816 6.69 36.20 14.26
C LEU A 816 7.03 37.65 14.63
N ASN A 817 8.11 38.19 14.09
CA ASN A 817 8.50 39.59 14.29
C ASN A 817 8.03 40.43 13.11
N ARG A 818 7.38 41.55 13.39
CA ARG A 818 6.97 42.54 12.39
C ARG A 818 7.79 43.81 12.54
N TYR A 819 8.34 44.32 11.44
CA TYR A 819 9.03 45.60 11.44
C TYR A 819 8.07 46.73 11.03
N ASN A 820 7.89 47.70 11.92
CA ASN A 820 7.07 48.89 11.69
C ASN A 820 7.65 50.10 12.43
N ASP A 821 7.57 51.30 11.84
CA ASP A 821 8.09 52.55 12.42
C ASP A 821 9.52 52.46 12.99
N LYS A 822 10.40 51.76 12.25
CA LYS A 822 11.81 51.51 12.56
C LYS A 822 12.06 50.65 13.82
N LYS A 823 11.06 49.89 14.28
CA LYS A 823 11.18 48.97 15.42
C LYS A 823 10.64 47.59 15.07
N TRP A 824 11.17 46.57 15.74
CA TRP A 824 10.62 45.22 15.72
C TRP A 824 9.56 45.07 16.80
N GLU A 825 8.42 44.51 16.41
CA GLU A 825 7.30 44.12 17.26
C GLU A 825 7.20 42.59 17.25
N GLN A 826 7.25 41.96 18.42
CA GLN A 826 7.08 40.51 18.58
C GLN A 826 5.60 40.17 18.62
N LEU A 827 5.17 39.29 17.72
CA LEU A 827 3.79 38.81 17.62
C LEU A 827 3.75 37.32 17.98
N PRO A 828 2.83 36.88 18.84
CA PRO A 828 2.66 35.47 19.18
C PRO A 828 2.41 34.63 17.92
N ALA A 829 3.04 33.45 17.85
CA ALA A 829 2.81 32.47 16.80
C ALA A 829 2.13 31.25 17.41
N ASN A 830 0.87 31.00 17.02
CA ASN A 830 0.10 29.86 17.50
C ASN A 830 0.30 28.67 16.56
N LEU A 831 0.69 27.53 17.11
CA LEU A 831 0.80 26.28 16.36
C LEU A 831 -0.59 25.86 15.87
N SER A 832 -0.70 25.59 14.57
CA SER A 832 -1.95 25.28 13.86
C SER A 832 -1.97 23.89 13.23
N GLY A 833 -0.82 23.21 13.17
CA GLY A 833 -0.69 21.84 12.68
C GLY A 833 0.77 21.46 12.40
N GLU A 834 0.99 20.23 11.93
CA GLU A 834 2.32 19.74 11.51
C GLU A 834 2.20 18.65 10.43
N ASP A 835 3.29 18.43 9.69
CA ASP A 835 3.51 17.25 8.84
C ASP A 835 4.93 16.70 9.04
N ASP A 836 5.38 15.76 8.20
CA ASP A 836 6.70 15.13 8.33
C ASP A 836 7.88 16.11 8.16
N THR A 837 7.67 17.26 7.52
CA THR A 837 8.74 18.21 7.16
C THR A 837 8.63 19.55 7.91
N TYR A 838 7.40 20.03 8.19
CA TYR A 838 7.13 21.38 8.68
C TYR A 838 6.23 21.41 9.92
N LEU A 839 6.40 22.45 10.74
CA LEU A 839 5.41 22.94 11.70
C LEU A 839 4.67 24.14 11.11
N TYR A 840 3.35 24.21 11.28
CA TYR A 840 2.48 25.26 10.75
C TYR A 840 2.03 26.22 11.84
N PHE A 841 2.22 27.51 11.64
CA PHE A 841 1.87 28.55 12.60
C PHE A 841 0.93 29.60 11.99
N THR A 842 0.12 30.19 12.87
CA THR A 842 -0.73 31.34 12.57
C THR A 842 -0.45 32.47 13.54
N SER A 843 -0.35 33.70 13.04
CA SER A 843 -0.12 34.89 13.86
C SER A 843 -1.03 36.03 13.41
N GLU A 844 -1.68 36.68 14.38
CA GLU A 844 -2.45 37.90 14.15
C GLU A 844 -1.49 39.07 14.01
N VAL A 845 -1.67 39.87 12.95
CA VAL A 845 -0.78 40.98 12.62
C VAL A 845 -1.58 42.28 12.46
N PRO A 846 -1.11 43.42 12.96
CA PRO A 846 -1.79 44.71 12.75
C PRO A 846 -1.80 45.17 11.28
N GLY A 847 -0.83 44.71 10.48
CA GLY A 847 -0.75 44.98 9.05
C GLY A 847 0.47 44.35 8.39
N PHE A 848 0.64 44.54 7.08
CA PHE A 848 1.69 43.87 6.30
C PHE A 848 2.90 44.78 6.04
N SER A 849 4.11 44.27 6.29
CA SER A 849 5.39 44.96 6.11
C SER A 849 6.54 43.94 5.92
N SER A 850 7.72 44.23 6.51
CA SER A 850 8.83 43.28 6.63
C SER A 850 8.69 42.44 7.90
N PHE A 851 8.96 41.15 7.80
CA PHE A 851 8.82 40.18 8.88
C PHE A 851 10.06 39.29 9.02
N ALA A 852 10.23 38.69 10.19
CA ALA A 852 11.19 37.64 10.45
C ALA A 852 10.66 36.61 11.45
N ILE A 853 10.84 35.33 11.15
CA ILE A 853 10.51 34.22 12.07
C ILE A 853 11.75 33.95 12.92
N THR A 854 11.60 33.92 14.25
CA THR A 854 12.70 33.68 15.18
C THR A 854 12.38 32.60 16.20
N GLY A 855 13.42 32.02 16.80
CA GLY A 855 13.31 31.15 17.98
C GLY A 855 14.56 31.23 18.86
N MET A 856 14.48 30.75 20.10
CA MET A 856 15.56 30.75 21.07
C MET A 856 16.08 29.32 21.29
N ALA A 857 17.41 29.14 21.32
CA ALA A 857 18.01 27.84 21.57
C ALA A 857 17.78 27.37 23.02
N LYS A 858 17.53 26.06 23.21
CA LYS A 858 17.49 25.40 24.52
C LYS A 858 18.87 25.46 25.18
N GLY A 859 19.05 26.33 26.16
CA GLY A 859 20.31 26.46 26.90
C GLY A 859 20.57 25.29 27.87
N LEU A 860 21.81 24.78 27.88
CA LEU A 860 22.45 24.09 29.01
C LEU A 860 23.51 25.03 29.60
N SER A 861 23.27 25.58 30.81
CA SER A 861 24.21 25.54 31.95
C SER A 861 23.80 26.47 33.11
N GLU A 862 23.80 25.88 34.31
CA GLU A 862 24.31 26.39 35.59
C GLU A 862 23.63 27.56 36.33
N GLU A 863 23.28 27.23 37.58
CA GLU A 863 23.09 28.12 38.72
C GLU A 863 24.32 29.02 38.98
N ASN A 864 24.07 30.29 39.27
CA ASN A 864 24.76 30.98 40.36
C ASN A 864 23.86 32.09 40.92
N GLU A 865 23.48 31.90 42.17
CA GLU A 865 22.75 32.82 43.03
C GLU A 865 23.58 34.09 43.32
N THR A 866 22.95 35.25 43.45
CA THR A 866 22.70 35.89 44.76
C THR A 866 21.93 37.21 44.62
N GLU A 867 20.76 37.22 45.28
CA GLU A 867 20.16 38.23 46.19
C GLU A 867 20.29 39.74 45.86
N SER A 868 19.26 40.58 45.93
CA SER A 868 18.18 40.65 46.92
C SER A 868 17.11 41.66 46.48
N GLY A 869 15.83 41.42 46.80
CA GLY A 869 14.92 42.53 47.16
C GLY A 869 13.48 42.51 46.67
N SER A 870 12.65 41.69 47.34
CA SER A 870 11.20 41.84 47.57
C SER A 870 10.21 41.12 46.65
N LYS A 871 9.36 40.36 47.35
CA LYS A 871 8.39 39.35 46.92
C LYS A 871 7.06 39.97 46.50
N GLN A 872 6.54 39.54 45.37
CA GLN A 872 5.14 39.12 45.20
C GLN A 872 5.10 38.02 44.13
N GLU A 873 5.17 36.76 44.55
CA GLU A 873 4.91 35.61 43.70
C GLU A 873 3.41 35.37 43.61
N THR A 874 2.89 35.31 42.39
CA THR A 874 1.64 34.63 42.04
C THR A 874 2.02 33.67 40.90
N ARG A 875 2.19 32.37 41.19
CA ARG A 875 2.35 31.34 40.15
C ARG A 875 0.97 31.04 39.55
N LEU A 876 0.85 31.11 38.24
CA LEU A 876 -0.15 30.37 37.48
C LEU A 876 0.60 29.38 36.58
N ALA A 877 0.34 28.10 36.81
CA ALA A 877 0.79 26.99 35.99
C ALA A 877 -0.22 26.74 34.86
N ASP A 878 0.32 26.28 33.74
CA ASP A 878 -0.16 25.23 32.84
C ASP A 878 -1.59 24.69 33.08
N GLU A 879 -2.47 24.89 32.10
CA GLU A 879 -3.66 24.09 31.72
C GLU A 879 -4.26 24.82 30.50
N GLY A 880 -4.45 24.22 29.33
CA GLY A 880 -5.22 23.00 29.13
C GLY A 880 -6.67 23.40 28.83
N LEU A 881 -7.14 23.15 27.60
CA LEU A 881 -8.51 23.40 27.15
C LEU A 881 -9.54 22.88 28.18
N LYS A 882 -10.52 23.71 28.54
CA LYS A 882 -11.72 23.32 29.30
C LYS A 882 -12.99 23.93 28.70
N CYS A 883 -13.99 23.09 28.49
CA CYS A 883 -15.43 23.24 28.82
C CYS A 883 -16.11 21.92 28.37
N LEU A 884 -16.75 21.10 29.19
CA LEU A 884 -17.34 21.21 30.53
C LEU A 884 -17.26 19.84 31.25
N GLU A 885 -16.92 19.85 32.54
CA GLU A 885 -17.51 18.92 33.53
C GLU A 885 -17.97 19.77 34.73
N SER A 886 -19.09 19.39 35.34
CA SER A 886 -19.39 19.70 36.73
C SER A 886 -20.23 18.60 37.39
N GLU A 887 -19.57 17.89 38.32
CA GLU A 887 -19.97 17.43 39.67
C GLU A 887 -21.17 16.47 39.86
N THR A 888 -21.12 15.45 40.73
CA THR A 888 -20.68 15.40 42.15
C THR A 888 -20.27 13.94 42.52
N GLY A 889 -19.19 13.69 43.31
CA GLY A 889 -19.15 13.48 44.80
C GLY A 889 -19.34 11.98 45.18
N GLN A 890 -18.62 11.30 46.08
CA GLN A 890 -17.82 11.64 47.27
C GLN A 890 -17.11 10.38 47.87
N THR A 891 -15.94 10.58 48.51
CA THR A 891 -15.34 9.92 49.74
C THR A 891 -14.94 8.42 49.73
N SER A 892 -13.88 7.93 50.40
CA SER A 892 -13.02 8.42 51.51
C SER A 892 -11.70 7.60 51.63
N GLU A 893 -10.70 8.23 52.27
CA GLU A 893 -9.32 7.78 52.60
C GLU A 893 -9.18 6.76 53.75
N GLU A 894 -8.00 6.10 53.81
CA GLU A 894 -7.10 5.83 54.98
C GLU A 894 -6.00 4.84 54.50
N GLY A 895 -4.71 4.82 54.84
CA GLY A 895 -3.84 5.59 55.75
C GLY A 895 -2.47 4.84 55.88
N GLU A 896 -1.38 5.61 55.99
CA GLU A 896 -0.08 5.35 56.66
C GLU A 896 0.89 4.19 56.30
N GLY A 897 2.21 4.50 56.33
CA GLY A 897 3.17 3.68 57.12
C GLY A 897 4.52 3.23 56.54
N ALA A 898 5.48 4.15 56.40
CA ALA A 898 6.93 4.09 56.77
C ALA A 898 7.90 2.91 56.47
N GLN A 899 9.13 3.33 56.10
CA GLN A 899 10.50 2.84 56.42
C GLN A 899 11.24 1.80 55.53
N ALA A 900 12.36 2.29 54.96
CA ALA A 900 13.54 1.60 54.39
C ALA A 900 14.40 0.92 55.51
N PRO A 901 15.56 0.20 55.30
CA PRO A 901 16.67 0.37 54.32
C PRO A 901 17.18 -1.02 53.77
N GLY A 902 18.26 -1.25 53.01
CA GLY A 902 19.44 -0.54 52.53
C GLY A 902 20.48 -1.58 52.01
N PHE A 903 21.60 -1.07 51.46
CA PHE A 903 22.84 -1.76 51.04
C PHE A 903 22.76 -2.61 49.75
N GLY A 904 23.68 -2.53 48.76
CA GLY A 904 24.98 -1.88 48.66
C GLY A 904 25.97 -2.81 47.91
N ILE A 905 26.98 -2.22 47.26
CA ILE A 905 28.13 -2.83 46.53
C ILE A 905 27.84 -3.09 45.03
N ALA A 906 28.64 -2.74 44.01
CA ALA A 906 29.75 -1.81 43.69
C ALA A 906 30.57 -2.49 42.57
N SER A 907 31.21 -1.66 41.72
CA SER A 907 32.22 -1.97 40.68
C SER A 907 31.64 -2.40 39.31
N GLY A 908 31.92 -1.78 38.16
CA GLY A 908 32.84 -0.69 37.80
C GLY A 908 33.85 -1.11 36.72
N VAL A 909 33.57 -0.69 35.46
CA VAL A 909 34.49 -0.20 34.39
C VAL A 909 35.49 -1.25 33.78
N PHE A 910 35.68 -1.44 32.46
CA PHE A 910 36.13 -0.46 31.47
C PHE A 910 35.94 -0.89 29.99
N CYS A 911 35.73 0.14 29.16
CA CYS A 911 35.61 0.18 27.70
C CYS A 911 36.94 -0.07 26.95
N LEU A 912 36.89 -0.21 25.62
CA LEU A 912 37.74 0.58 24.70
C LEU A 912 37.23 0.56 23.24
N PHE A 913 37.12 1.76 22.68
CA PHE A 913 36.85 2.08 21.27
C PHE A 913 38.11 2.75 20.64
N CYS A 914 38.26 2.48 19.35
CA CYS A 914 39.05 3.09 18.26
C CYS A 914 40.07 4.26 18.45
N MET A 915 41.24 4.02 17.81
CA MET A 915 42.00 4.84 16.82
C MET A 915 42.40 6.31 17.04
N PHE A 916 43.72 6.48 17.21
CA PHE A 916 44.69 7.30 16.43
C PHE A 916 44.35 8.70 15.90
N LEU A 917 45.18 9.69 16.29
CA LEU A 917 46.07 10.54 15.44
C LEU A 917 46.92 11.47 16.37
N HIS A 918 48.26 11.27 16.50
CA HIS A 918 49.37 12.06 15.90
C HIS A 918 49.30 13.59 16.14
N LYS A 919 50.33 14.37 16.56
CA LYS A 919 51.79 14.19 16.64
C LYS A 919 52.42 15.39 17.42
N VAL A 920 53.29 15.08 18.39
CA VAL A 920 54.60 15.69 18.76
C VAL A 920 54.82 17.22 18.65
N GLY A 921 55.33 17.84 19.74
CA GLY A 921 56.10 19.09 19.59
C GLY A 921 56.52 19.92 20.83
N ARG A 922 56.97 19.30 21.93
CA ARG A 922 57.82 19.82 23.05
C ARG A 922 57.98 21.37 23.24
N ARG A 923 57.61 21.82 24.45
CA ARG A 923 58.57 22.34 25.43
C ARG A 923 58.09 22.06 26.85
#